data_AF-A0A9X9WVU8-F1
#
_entry.id   AF-A0A9X9WVU8-F1
#
_cell.length_a   1.000
_cell.length_b   1.000
_cell.length_c   1.000
_cell.angle_alpha   90.00
_cell.angle_beta   90.00
_cell.angle_gamma   90.00
#
_symmetry.space_group_name_H-M   'P 1'
#
loop_
_entity.id
_entity.type
_entity.pdbx_description
1 polymer ?
#
loop_
_entity_poly.entity_id
_entity_poly.type
_entity_poly.pdbx_seq_one_letter_code
_entity_poly.pdbx_strand_id
1 'polypeptide(L)'
;MRVSVDVLEDLMMLVSELVLTRNQLLQLARANQSDAFTVPLQRLSHITSDLQEGVMKTRMQPIGNAWAKLPRLVRDVAHELGKKIDLDMRGAQTELDRQVLELIRDPLTHMVRNSGDHGLETPEQRRAAGKPETGRITLNAYHEGGHIIIEIGDDGRGLPVGKIRAKALANGLATEAELAQMHEREILRFIFAPGFSTAQQVTSVSGRGVGMDVVKTNIEKIGGTVELVSREGRGTTFTIKIPLTLAIVSALIVEAGGERFALPQIGVVELVRVAAGGARSGAAGGAQSDAAGGARSGEARGGQDGAPRIERIKDAAVLRLRDRLLPLVSLAGLLRLAPPEEAVQDGFVAVMQVGGQAFGIILDRVFDTEEIVVKPVAPILRHVTMFSGNTILGDGSVIMILDPNGIARATGVGADAPAEQKRRAAASAALRSDQRSSLLLFRAGDRTPKAVPLGLVARLEDIPAERIEMSGATPVVQYRGGLMPLVPVSPGWVRPEGAARQAVLVFTENDRAMGLLVDEILDVIEERLDIQPGSGHPGYIGSAVVAGRVTQVIDTAHWLSRAGDDWFRQARPTATGAARPRLLLVEDSAFFRHLVVPALAAEGYEVAAVDTPVAALRLREDGVEFDAVVSDIEMPEMDGLAFARALRAGGAWAEVPLIALSSRAEPMDVTRGREAGFTDYVAKYDREALVQSLRDCLGAPLAA
;
A
#
# COMPACT_ATOMS: atom_id res chain seq x y z
N MET A 1 35.38 28.69 10.31
CA MET A 1 36.15 27.44 10.52
C MET A 1 36.01 26.59 9.27
N ARG A 2 37.10 26.09 8.68
CA ARG A 2 37.02 25.04 7.64
C ARG A 2 37.24 23.70 8.35
N VAL A 3 36.22 22.84 8.35
CA VAL A 3 36.31 21.48 8.88
C VAL A 3 36.73 20.57 7.71
N SER A 4 37.64 19.64 7.92
CA SER A 4 38.03 18.68 6.88
C SER A 4 36.88 17.72 6.58
N VAL A 5 36.81 17.26 5.32
CA VAL A 5 35.77 16.31 4.89
C VAL A 5 35.86 15.01 5.68
N ASP A 6 37.07 14.52 5.91
CA ASP A 6 37.34 13.29 6.67
C ASP A 6 36.75 13.35 8.09
N VAL A 7 36.85 14.52 8.76
CA VAL A 7 36.29 14.69 10.11
C VAL A 7 34.76 14.63 10.10
N LEU A 8 34.09 15.13 9.05
CA LEU A 8 32.64 15.02 8.91
C LEU A 8 32.21 13.59 8.61
N GLU A 9 32.99 12.84 7.83
CA GLU A 9 32.74 11.42 7.57
C GLU A 9 32.92 10.58 8.85
N ASP A 10 33.97 10.83 9.63
CA ASP A 10 34.20 10.18 10.92
C ASP A 10 33.07 10.50 11.91
N LEU A 11 32.62 11.76 11.98
CA LEU A 11 31.48 12.15 12.81
C LEU A 11 30.19 11.44 12.38
N MET A 12 29.94 11.29 11.09
CA MET A 12 28.79 10.54 10.57
C MET A 12 28.87 9.05 10.92
N MET A 13 30.07 8.47 10.85
CA MET A 13 30.30 7.09 11.28
C MET A 13 29.99 6.94 12.77
N LEU A 14 30.54 7.81 13.62
CA LEU A 14 30.32 7.79 15.07
C LEU A 14 28.85 8.01 15.44
N VAL A 15 28.15 8.93 14.76
CA VAL A 15 26.71 9.14 14.94
C VAL A 15 25.93 7.89 14.53
N SER A 16 26.31 7.24 13.43
CA SER A 16 25.66 6.00 12.98
C SER A 16 25.87 4.88 14.00
N GLU A 17 27.09 4.70 14.52
CA GLU A 17 27.39 3.77 15.61
C GLU A 17 26.62 4.11 16.90
N LEU A 18 26.44 5.40 17.20
CA LEU A 18 25.66 5.84 18.35
C LEU A 18 24.16 5.52 18.18
N VAL A 19 23.60 5.70 16.98
CA VAL A 19 22.22 5.30 16.64
C VAL A 19 22.05 3.79 16.80
N LEU A 20 23.02 2.99 16.35
CA LEU A 20 23.03 1.54 16.52
C LEU A 20 23.11 1.14 17.99
N THR A 21 24.06 1.71 18.74
CA THR A 21 24.24 1.47 20.17
C THR A 21 22.99 1.87 20.97
N ARG A 22 22.36 2.98 20.61
CA ARG A 22 21.07 3.40 21.18
C ARG A 22 19.99 2.34 20.93
N ASN A 23 19.87 1.85 19.70
CA ASN A 23 18.88 0.82 19.36
C ASN A 23 19.11 -0.48 20.15
N GLN A 24 20.37 -0.90 20.28
CA GLN A 24 20.77 -2.05 21.10
C GLN A 24 20.31 -1.88 22.55
N LEU A 25 20.59 -0.72 23.15
CA LEU A 25 20.20 -0.45 24.52
C LEU A 25 18.68 -0.41 24.71
N LEU A 26 17.94 0.14 23.74
CA LEU A 26 16.47 0.11 23.75
C LEU A 26 15.94 -1.33 23.66
N GLN A 27 16.55 -2.19 22.84
CA GLN A 27 16.19 -3.60 22.71
C GLN A 27 16.45 -4.37 24.02
N LEU A 28 17.62 -4.18 24.63
CA LEU A 28 17.97 -4.78 25.92
C LEU A 28 17.04 -4.30 27.06
N ALA A 29 16.69 -3.02 27.07
CA ALA A 29 15.76 -2.48 28.07
C ALA A 29 14.35 -3.04 27.91
N ARG A 30 13.87 -3.21 26.66
CA ARG A 30 12.59 -3.88 26.36
C ARG A 30 12.59 -5.34 26.80
N ALA A 31 13.68 -6.07 26.49
CA ALA A 31 13.81 -7.49 26.86
C ALA A 31 13.84 -7.71 28.38
N ASN A 32 14.47 -6.79 29.13
CA ASN A 32 14.62 -6.90 30.58
C ASN A 32 13.47 -6.25 31.40
N GLN A 33 12.43 -5.70 30.75
CA GLN A 33 11.28 -5.02 31.40
C GLN A 33 11.70 -4.00 32.48
N SER A 34 12.84 -3.34 32.31
CA SER A 34 13.40 -2.47 33.34
C SER A 34 12.99 -1.01 33.13
N ASP A 35 11.94 -0.58 33.82
CA ASP A 35 11.42 0.80 33.76
C ASP A 35 12.45 1.87 34.13
N ALA A 36 13.46 1.53 34.93
CA ALA A 36 14.53 2.43 35.35
C ALA A 36 15.36 3.00 34.19
N PHE A 37 15.45 2.28 33.06
CA PHE A 37 16.24 2.71 31.90
C PHE A 37 15.41 3.42 30.82
N THR A 38 14.08 3.35 30.89
CA THR A 38 13.19 3.92 29.86
C THR A 38 13.41 5.42 29.69
N VAL A 39 13.42 6.20 30.78
CA VAL A 39 13.59 7.65 30.72
C VAL A 39 15.02 8.07 30.28
N PRO A 40 16.10 7.50 30.84
CA PRO A 40 17.46 7.75 30.33
C PRO A 40 17.65 7.39 28.85
N LEU A 41 17.09 6.27 28.38
CA LEU A 41 17.23 5.85 26.98
C LEU A 41 16.41 6.69 26.02
N GLN A 42 15.24 7.19 26.44
CA GLN A 42 14.49 8.18 25.66
C GLN A 42 15.29 9.49 25.52
N ARG A 43 15.96 9.96 26.58
CA ARG A 43 16.86 11.12 26.50
C ARG A 43 18.05 10.87 25.59
N LEU A 44 18.70 9.70 25.71
CA LEU A 44 19.79 9.30 24.80
C LEU A 44 19.31 9.29 23.36
N SER A 45 18.09 8.82 23.11
CA SER A 45 17.48 8.80 21.78
C SER A 45 17.30 10.19 21.21
N HIS A 46 16.76 11.12 22.01
CA HIS A 46 16.59 12.51 21.61
C HIS A 46 17.94 13.17 21.28
N ILE A 47 18.93 13.06 22.18
CA ILE A 47 20.26 13.64 21.98
C ILE A 47 20.95 13.05 20.73
N THR A 48 20.79 11.74 20.50
CA THR A 48 21.36 11.06 19.33
C THR A 48 20.72 11.56 18.03
N SER A 49 19.39 11.75 18.03
CA SER A 49 18.67 12.33 16.88
C SER A 49 19.09 13.78 16.62
N ASP A 50 19.19 14.60 17.66
CA ASP A 50 19.63 16.00 17.56
C ASP A 50 21.08 16.08 17.02
N LEU A 51 21.95 15.20 17.49
CA LEU A 51 23.33 15.09 17.02
C LEU A 51 23.38 14.68 15.55
N GLN A 52 22.55 13.70 15.16
CA GLN A 52 22.45 13.25 13.78
C GLN A 52 21.98 14.36 12.85
N GLU A 53 20.93 15.09 13.23
CA GLU A 53 20.42 16.21 12.46
C GLU A 53 21.48 17.32 12.34
N GLY A 54 22.17 17.63 13.44
CA GLY A 54 23.25 18.61 13.50
C GLY A 54 24.40 18.27 12.54
N VAL A 55 24.91 17.02 12.58
CA VAL A 55 25.99 16.59 11.69
C VAL A 55 25.51 16.56 10.23
N MET A 56 24.28 16.08 9.97
CA MET A 56 23.72 16.09 8.61
C MET A 56 23.65 17.50 8.03
N LYS A 57 23.18 18.49 8.80
CA LYS A 57 23.17 19.92 8.41
C LYS A 57 24.56 20.44 8.02
N THR A 58 25.62 19.98 8.69
CA THR A 58 26.99 20.39 8.33
C THR A 58 27.52 19.78 7.03
N ARG A 59 26.91 18.67 6.55
CA ARG A 59 27.27 17.98 5.30
C ARG A 59 26.45 18.48 4.10
N MET A 60 25.34 19.17 4.35
CA MET A 60 24.45 19.67 3.31
C MET A 60 25.17 20.65 2.37
N GLN A 61 24.84 20.55 1.09
CA GLN A 61 25.32 21.46 0.05
C GLN A 61 24.14 21.94 -0.81
N PRO A 62 24.19 23.19 -1.31
CA PRO A 62 23.17 23.67 -2.23
C PRO A 62 23.11 22.83 -3.51
N ILE A 63 21.90 22.41 -3.89
CA ILE A 63 21.64 21.59 -5.08
C ILE A 63 22.08 22.28 -6.38
N GLY A 64 22.18 23.61 -6.40
CA GLY A 64 22.71 24.38 -7.53
C GLY A 64 24.10 23.91 -8.00
N ASN A 65 24.89 23.30 -7.11
CA ASN A 65 26.18 22.67 -7.46
C ASN A 65 26.03 21.46 -8.40
N ALA A 66 24.90 20.77 -8.39
CA ALA A 66 24.59 19.71 -9.35
C ALA A 66 24.19 20.26 -10.72
N TRP A 67 23.59 21.45 -10.76
CA TRP A 67 22.98 22.01 -11.96
C TRP A 67 23.89 22.98 -12.71
N ALA A 68 25.06 23.31 -12.16
CA ALA A 68 25.99 24.31 -12.70
C ALA A 68 26.38 24.12 -14.18
N LYS A 69 26.36 22.88 -14.70
CA LYS A 69 26.68 22.57 -16.10
C LYS A 69 25.46 22.60 -17.04
N LEU A 70 24.25 22.59 -16.50
CA LEU A 70 23.01 22.48 -17.28
C LEU A 70 22.77 23.67 -18.22
N PRO A 71 23.05 24.94 -17.85
CA PRO A 71 22.87 26.06 -18.78
C PRO A 71 23.69 25.92 -20.06
N ARG A 72 24.93 25.41 -19.94
CA ARG A 72 25.80 25.15 -21.09
C ARG A 72 25.25 23.99 -21.92
N LEU A 73 24.87 22.89 -21.28
CA LEU A 73 24.25 21.73 -21.94
C LEU A 73 23.02 22.14 -22.76
N VAL A 74 22.11 22.91 -22.17
CA VAL A 74 20.88 23.37 -22.84
C VAL A 74 21.20 24.29 -24.02
N ARG A 75 22.21 25.16 -23.91
CA ARG A 75 22.66 26.00 -25.02
C ARG A 75 23.24 25.16 -26.17
N ASP A 76 24.04 24.15 -25.85
CA ASP A 76 24.63 23.24 -26.84
C ASP A 76 23.53 22.44 -27.57
N VAL A 77 22.56 21.88 -26.83
CA VAL A 77 21.39 21.15 -27.38
C VAL A 77 20.50 22.07 -28.23
N ALA A 78 20.24 23.30 -27.76
CA ALA A 78 19.47 24.29 -28.50
C ALA A 78 20.11 24.61 -29.86
N HIS A 79 21.44 24.75 -29.89
CA HIS A 79 22.17 25.01 -31.12
C HIS A 79 22.22 23.79 -32.05
N GLU A 80 22.53 22.61 -31.52
CA GLU A 80 22.62 21.35 -32.28
C GLU A 80 21.30 21.00 -32.98
N LEU A 81 20.16 21.24 -32.30
CA LEU A 81 18.84 20.88 -32.81
C LEU A 81 18.07 22.05 -33.46
N GLY A 82 18.66 23.25 -33.51
CA GLY A 82 18.01 24.44 -34.04
C GLY A 82 16.75 24.87 -33.27
N LYS A 83 16.71 24.62 -31.95
CA LYS A 83 15.57 24.97 -31.08
C LYS A 83 15.87 26.23 -30.27
N LYS A 84 14.82 26.99 -29.93
CA LYS A 84 14.93 28.11 -28.98
C LYS A 84 14.46 27.63 -27.61
N ILE A 85 15.36 27.57 -26.64
CA ILE A 85 15.10 27.01 -25.31
C ILE A 85 15.49 28.03 -24.24
N ASP A 86 14.58 28.27 -23.30
CA ASP A 86 14.80 29.00 -22.05
C ASP A 86 14.87 28.01 -20.88
N LEU A 87 15.86 28.20 -20.01
CA LEU A 87 16.08 27.33 -18.84
C LEU A 87 15.81 28.14 -17.56
N ASP A 88 14.71 27.82 -16.89
CA ASP A 88 14.31 28.40 -15.62
C ASP A 88 14.75 27.47 -14.48
N MET A 89 15.60 27.97 -13.58
CA MET A 89 16.10 27.20 -12.42
C MET A 89 15.68 27.89 -11.14
N ARG A 90 14.88 27.20 -10.34
CA ARG A 90 14.32 27.69 -9.07
C ARG A 90 14.78 26.79 -7.93
N GLY A 91 15.02 27.38 -6.76
CA GLY A 91 15.41 26.61 -5.58
C GLY A 91 16.84 26.07 -5.61
N ALA A 92 17.76 26.72 -6.33
CA ALA A 92 19.17 26.30 -6.40
C ALA A 92 19.88 26.30 -5.02
N GLN A 93 19.33 27.04 -4.05
CA GLN A 93 19.77 27.11 -2.66
C GLN A 93 19.31 25.93 -1.80
N THR A 94 18.37 25.11 -2.27
CA THR A 94 17.84 23.96 -1.55
C THR A 94 18.97 23.01 -1.18
N GLU A 95 19.03 22.64 0.09
CA GLU A 95 20.15 21.92 0.69
C GLU A 95 19.97 20.41 0.52
N LEU A 96 21.00 19.72 0.04
CA LEU A 96 21.01 18.29 -0.22
C LEU A 96 22.33 17.67 0.26
N ASP A 97 22.27 16.43 0.75
CA ASP A 97 23.46 15.69 1.16
C ASP A 97 24.47 15.59 0.01
N ARG A 98 25.75 15.80 0.31
CA ARG A 98 26.82 15.82 -0.71
C ARG A 98 26.85 14.53 -1.56
N GLN A 99 26.71 13.36 -0.94
CA GLN A 99 26.78 12.08 -1.65
C GLN A 99 25.57 11.90 -2.56
N VAL A 100 24.39 12.33 -2.10
CA VAL A 100 23.19 12.35 -2.93
C VAL A 100 23.35 13.35 -4.08
N LEU A 101 23.95 14.51 -3.83
CA LEU A 101 24.26 15.52 -4.85
C LEU A 101 25.19 14.99 -5.94
N GLU A 102 26.17 14.17 -5.60
CA GLU A 102 27.06 13.51 -6.56
C GLU A 102 26.31 12.48 -7.42
N LEU A 103 25.41 11.69 -6.82
CA LEU A 103 24.65 10.64 -7.49
C LEU A 103 23.52 11.17 -8.38
N ILE A 104 22.94 12.33 -8.07
CA ILE A 104 21.79 12.90 -8.80
C ILE A 104 22.21 13.71 -10.04
N ARG A 105 23.47 14.11 -10.16
CA ARG A 105 24.01 14.90 -11.30
C ARG A 105 23.74 14.27 -12.67
N ASP A 106 24.05 12.98 -12.80
CA ASP A 106 23.90 12.26 -14.06
C ASP A 106 22.41 12.10 -14.45
N PRO A 107 21.51 11.65 -13.54
CA PRO A 107 20.06 11.65 -13.78
C PRO A 107 19.51 12.99 -14.27
N LEU A 108 19.83 14.08 -13.59
CA LEU A 108 19.33 15.41 -13.96
C LEU A 108 19.84 15.86 -15.33
N THR A 109 21.13 15.65 -15.60
CA THR A 109 21.72 15.96 -16.91
C THR A 109 21.00 15.23 -18.03
N HIS A 110 20.64 13.96 -17.79
CA HIS A 110 19.93 13.15 -18.76
C HIS A 110 18.48 13.63 -18.96
N MET A 111 17.74 13.89 -17.89
CA MET A 111 16.34 14.32 -17.97
C MET A 111 16.21 15.68 -18.67
N VAL A 112 17.08 16.64 -18.33
CA VAL A 112 17.11 17.98 -18.97
C VAL A 112 17.48 17.89 -20.44
N ARG A 113 18.45 17.02 -20.80
CA ARG A 113 18.76 16.76 -22.20
C ARG A 113 17.54 16.18 -22.92
N ASN A 114 16.85 15.20 -22.36
CA ASN A 114 15.68 14.59 -22.99
C ASN A 114 14.54 15.59 -23.22
N SER A 115 14.31 16.50 -22.27
CA SER A 115 13.37 17.61 -22.45
C SER A 115 13.76 18.49 -23.64
N GLY A 116 15.05 18.80 -23.81
CA GLY A 116 15.56 19.52 -24.98
C GLY A 116 15.48 18.73 -26.29
N ASP A 117 15.92 17.48 -26.30
CA ASP A 117 16.05 16.64 -27.50
C ASP A 117 14.70 16.18 -28.03
N HIS A 118 13.85 15.64 -27.15
CA HIS A 118 12.60 14.97 -27.51
C HIS A 118 11.36 15.73 -27.04
N GLY A 119 11.42 16.37 -25.87
CA GLY A 119 10.29 17.10 -25.29
C GLY A 119 9.87 18.29 -26.15
N LEU A 120 10.78 19.26 -26.32
CA LEU A 120 10.50 20.51 -27.03
C LEU A 120 10.39 20.34 -28.55
N GLU A 121 9.47 21.07 -29.15
CA GLU A 121 9.30 21.17 -30.60
C GLU A 121 10.20 22.25 -31.23
N THR A 122 10.37 22.22 -32.56
CA THR A 122 11.10 23.30 -33.25
C THR A 122 10.27 24.60 -33.26
N PRO A 123 10.89 25.78 -33.44
CA PRO A 123 10.19 27.06 -33.53
C PRO A 123 8.97 27.04 -34.48
N GLU A 124 9.10 26.39 -35.64
CA GLU A 124 8.05 26.26 -36.65
C GLU A 124 6.89 25.41 -36.13
N GLN A 125 7.20 24.26 -35.53
CA GLN A 125 6.22 23.35 -34.94
C GLN A 125 5.47 24.02 -33.77
N ARG A 126 6.18 24.81 -32.96
CA ARG A 126 5.57 25.55 -31.84
C ARG A 126 4.60 26.62 -32.33
N ARG A 127 4.98 27.41 -33.34
CA ARG A 127 4.07 28.39 -33.97
C ARG A 127 2.84 27.71 -34.57
N ALA A 128 3.00 26.58 -35.26
CA ALA A 128 1.89 25.82 -35.81
C ALA A 128 0.92 25.28 -34.72
N ALA A 129 1.44 24.96 -33.54
CA ALA A 129 0.67 24.52 -32.38
C ALA A 129 0.12 25.69 -31.51
N GLY A 130 0.33 26.95 -31.91
CA GLY A 130 -0.10 28.13 -31.15
C GLY A 130 0.71 28.40 -29.87
N LYS A 131 1.89 27.81 -29.73
CA LYS A 131 2.79 27.98 -28.58
C LYS A 131 3.81 29.10 -28.80
N PRO A 132 4.38 29.68 -27.72
CA PRO A 132 5.51 30.59 -27.82
C PRO A 132 6.68 29.94 -28.57
N GLU A 133 7.38 30.73 -29.39
CA GLU A 133 8.48 30.23 -30.22
C GLU A 133 9.64 29.65 -29.40
N THR A 134 9.90 30.25 -28.24
CA THR A 134 10.88 29.75 -27.26
C THR A 134 10.20 28.74 -26.33
N GLY A 135 10.70 27.51 -26.31
CA GLY A 135 10.29 26.48 -25.34
C GLY A 135 10.94 26.70 -23.99
N ARG A 136 10.28 26.22 -22.93
CA ARG A 136 10.76 26.38 -21.54
C ARG A 136 11.06 25.03 -20.92
N ILE A 137 12.24 24.91 -20.31
CA ILE A 137 12.58 23.84 -19.38
C ILE A 137 12.67 24.46 -17.98
N THR A 138 11.95 23.88 -17.03
CA THR A 138 11.92 24.32 -15.63
C THR A 138 12.58 23.27 -14.74
N LEU A 139 13.55 23.67 -13.92
CA LEU A 139 14.03 22.90 -12.78
C LEU A 139 13.61 23.62 -11.51
N ASN A 140 12.97 22.90 -10.59
CA ASN A 140 12.57 23.42 -9.30
C ASN A 140 13.02 22.45 -8.20
N ALA A 141 13.52 22.96 -7.08
CA ALA A 141 13.84 22.14 -5.92
C ALA A 141 13.41 22.81 -4.62
N TYR A 142 12.76 22.07 -3.73
CA TYR A 142 12.29 22.59 -2.45
C TYR A 142 12.15 21.48 -1.40
N HIS A 143 12.03 21.86 -0.13
CA HIS A 143 11.78 20.93 0.97
C HIS A 143 10.28 20.81 1.24
N GLU A 144 9.77 19.59 1.37
CA GLU A 144 8.38 19.30 1.69
C GLU A 144 8.27 17.99 2.48
N GLY A 145 7.63 18.01 3.66
CA GLY A 145 7.31 16.80 4.42
C GLY A 145 8.49 15.87 4.73
N GLY A 146 9.67 16.43 5.08
CA GLY A 146 10.88 15.62 5.34
C GLY A 146 11.56 15.06 4.08
N HIS A 147 11.12 15.50 2.90
CA HIS A 147 11.69 15.15 1.61
C HIS A 147 12.22 16.41 0.89
N ILE A 148 13.19 16.19 0.02
CA ILE A 148 13.63 17.14 -1.01
C ILE A 148 12.90 16.74 -2.28
N ILE A 149 12.09 17.66 -2.77
CA ILE A 149 11.35 17.52 -4.02
C ILE A 149 12.16 18.21 -5.10
N ILE A 150 12.43 17.51 -6.20
CA ILE A 150 13.07 18.04 -7.39
C ILE A 150 12.15 17.83 -8.58
N GLU A 151 11.69 18.90 -9.20
CA GLU A 151 10.82 18.87 -10.37
C GLU A 151 11.60 19.27 -11.61
N ILE A 152 11.43 18.49 -12.69
CA ILE A 152 11.97 18.76 -14.00
C ILE A 152 10.81 18.78 -14.98
N GLY A 153 10.47 19.97 -15.48
CA GLY A 153 9.34 20.18 -16.37
C GLY A 153 9.76 20.77 -17.72
N ASP A 154 8.99 20.47 -18.76
CA ASP A 154 9.04 21.17 -20.06
C ASP A 154 7.62 21.48 -20.55
N ASP A 155 7.50 22.50 -21.40
CA ASP A 155 6.25 22.90 -22.05
C ASP A 155 6.12 22.34 -23.49
N GLY A 156 6.81 21.22 -23.74
CA GLY A 156 6.95 20.61 -25.05
C GLY A 156 5.72 19.84 -25.50
N ARG A 157 5.94 18.89 -26.40
CA ARG A 157 4.85 18.11 -27.03
C ARG A 157 4.20 17.09 -26.10
N GLY A 158 4.74 16.88 -24.89
CA GLY A 158 4.34 15.79 -24.02
C GLY A 158 4.79 14.41 -24.54
N LEU A 159 4.43 13.36 -23.82
CA LEU A 159 4.78 11.99 -24.18
C LEU A 159 3.68 11.36 -25.06
N PRO A 160 4.04 10.74 -26.21
CA PRO A 160 3.07 10.18 -27.14
C PRO A 160 2.52 8.85 -26.62
N VAL A 161 1.39 8.89 -25.89
CA VAL A 161 0.77 7.72 -25.25
C VAL A 161 0.53 6.58 -26.25
N GLY A 162 0.05 6.90 -27.46
CA GLY A 162 -0.18 5.90 -28.51
C GLY A 162 1.09 5.16 -28.95
N LYS A 163 2.23 5.86 -29.08
CA LYS A 163 3.52 5.23 -29.42
C LYS A 163 4.05 4.38 -28.27
N ILE A 164 3.90 4.85 -27.03
CA ILE A 164 4.31 4.13 -25.83
C ILE A 164 3.50 2.83 -25.71
N ARG A 165 2.18 2.91 -25.90
CA ARG A 165 1.27 1.75 -25.94
C ARG A 165 1.69 0.72 -26.99
N ALA A 166 1.92 1.16 -28.23
CA ALA A 166 2.36 0.27 -29.31
C ALA A 166 3.72 -0.39 -29.03
N LYS A 167 4.66 0.36 -28.43
CA LYS A 167 5.98 -0.16 -28.06
C LYS A 167 5.91 -1.14 -26.89
N ALA A 168 5.05 -0.87 -25.90
CA ALA A 168 4.81 -1.78 -24.77
C ALA A 168 4.25 -3.12 -25.24
N LEU A 169 3.32 -3.10 -26.20
CA LEU A 169 2.79 -4.31 -26.84
C LEU A 169 3.87 -5.06 -27.63
N ALA A 170 4.65 -4.36 -28.46
CA ALA A 170 5.71 -4.97 -29.26
C ALA A 170 6.83 -5.59 -28.42
N ASN A 171 7.14 -5.00 -27.27
CA ASN A 171 8.13 -5.51 -26.33
C ASN A 171 7.57 -6.58 -25.37
N GLY A 172 6.30 -6.96 -25.49
CA GLY A 172 5.66 -7.97 -24.65
C GLY A 172 5.50 -7.55 -23.18
N LEU A 173 5.55 -6.25 -22.88
CA LEU A 173 5.43 -5.73 -21.50
C LEU A 173 3.98 -5.75 -21.01
N ALA A 174 3.02 -5.68 -21.92
CA ALA A 174 1.60 -5.79 -21.66
C ALA A 174 0.87 -6.31 -22.90
N THR A 175 -0.23 -7.02 -22.69
CA THR A 175 -1.12 -7.47 -23.77
C THR A 175 -2.06 -6.35 -24.21
N GLU A 176 -2.64 -6.50 -25.41
CA GLU A 176 -3.58 -5.52 -25.95
C GLU A 176 -4.82 -5.33 -25.05
N ALA A 177 -5.29 -6.41 -24.42
CA ALA A 177 -6.38 -6.37 -23.45
C ALA A 177 -5.99 -5.63 -22.16
N GLU A 178 -4.78 -5.84 -21.64
CA GLU A 178 -4.27 -5.12 -20.46
C GLU A 178 -4.10 -3.63 -20.76
N LEU A 179 -3.51 -3.28 -21.92
CA LEU A 179 -3.35 -1.89 -22.34
C LEU A 179 -4.69 -1.17 -22.56
N ALA A 180 -5.73 -1.89 -23.02
CA ALA A 180 -7.07 -1.33 -23.17
C ALA A 180 -7.72 -0.95 -21.83
N GLN A 181 -7.30 -1.59 -20.73
CA GLN A 181 -7.83 -1.31 -19.39
C GLN A 181 -6.96 -0.31 -18.60
N MET A 182 -5.72 -0.08 -19.01
CA MET A 182 -4.81 0.85 -18.34
C MET A 182 -5.13 2.32 -18.62
N HIS A 183 -5.03 3.14 -17.58
CA HIS A 183 -5.12 4.60 -17.70
C HIS A 183 -3.84 5.17 -18.32
N GLU A 184 -3.92 6.36 -18.92
CA GLU A 184 -2.76 6.99 -19.58
C GLU A 184 -1.54 7.09 -18.65
N ARG A 185 -1.76 7.40 -17.37
CA ARG A 185 -0.68 7.49 -16.38
C ARG A 185 0.07 6.17 -16.21
N GLU A 186 -0.62 5.03 -16.22
CA GLU A 186 -0.01 3.71 -16.12
C GLU A 186 0.77 3.37 -17.38
N ILE A 187 0.24 3.72 -18.55
CA ILE A 187 0.91 3.55 -19.84
C ILE A 187 2.19 4.38 -19.88
N LEU A 188 2.15 5.63 -19.40
CA LEU A 188 3.32 6.49 -19.31
C LEU A 188 4.42 5.91 -18.40
N ARG A 189 4.09 5.08 -17.40
CA ARG A 189 5.11 4.45 -16.54
C ARG A 189 5.97 3.44 -17.30
N PHE A 190 5.54 2.90 -18.44
CA PHE A 190 6.36 2.00 -19.24
C PHE A 190 7.65 2.64 -19.73
N ILE A 191 7.76 3.98 -19.77
CA ILE A 191 9.03 4.64 -20.12
C ILE A 191 10.18 4.27 -19.17
N PHE A 192 9.85 3.88 -17.93
CA PHE A 192 10.82 3.44 -16.94
C PHE A 192 11.15 1.95 -17.03
N ALA A 193 10.52 1.20 -17.94
CA ALA A 193 10.78 -0.23 -18.10
C ALA A 193 12.17 -0.46 -18.73
N PRO A 194 12.90 -1.52 -18.33
CA PRO A 194 14.22 -1.81 -18.88
C PRO A 194 14.22 -1.92 -20.40
N GLY A 195 15.15 -1.25 -21.07
CA GLY A 195 15.26 -1.26 -22.54
C GLY A 195 14.11 -0.56 -23.27
N PHE A 196 13.23 0.15 -22.56
CA PHE A 196 12.17 0.93 -23.17
C PHE A 196 12.70 2.26 -23.69
N SER A 197 12.87 2.33 -25.01
CA SER A 197 13.15 3.58 -25.72
C SER A 197 12.18 3.75 -26.88
N THR A 198 11.63 4.96 -27.00
CA THR A 198 10.75 5.35 -28.11
C THR A 198 11.53 5.77 -29.36
N ALA A 199 12.87 5.84 -29.31
CA ALA A 199 13.70 6.21 -30.44
C ALA A 199 13.76 5.07 -31.48
N GLN A 200 13.51 5.39 -32.75
CA GLN A 200 13.63 4.45 -33.89
C GLN A 200 15.09 4.22 -34.34
N GLN A 201 16.03 5.07 -33.88
CA GLN A 201 17.47 4.91 -34.10
C GLN A 201 18.22 5.16 -32.79
N VAL A 202 19.26 4.37 -32.54
CA VAL A 202 20.22 4.63 -31.47
C VAL A 202 21.03 5.85 -31.87
N THR A 203 20.78 7.01 -31.26
CA THR A 203 21.58 8.21 -31.49
C THR A 203 22.99 7.98 -30.96
N SER A 204 23.98 8.06 -31.85
CA SER A 204 25.36 7.62 -31.66
C SER A 204 26.22 8.51 -30.73
N VAL A 205 25.62 9.33 -29.88
CA VAL A 205 26.35 10.39 -29.13
C VAL A 205 26.42 10.15 -27.61
N SER A 206 25.82 9.08 -27.09
CA SER A 206 26.04 8.68 -25.69
C SER A 206 26.38 7.19 -25.64
N GLY A 207 27.66 6.87 -25.77
CA GLY A 207 28.21 5.51 -25.72
C GLY A 207 28.04 4.75 -24.40
N ARG A 208 26.96 5.01 -23.65
CA ARG A 208 26.57 4.30 -22.42
C ARG A 208 25.10 3.90 -22.34
N GLY A 209 24.27 4.20 -23.35
CA GLY A 209 22.89 3.68 -23.40
C GLY A 209 22.06 3.98 -22.15
N VAL A 210 22.08 5.23 -21.67
CA VAL A 210 21.33 5.63 -20.47
C VAL A 210 19.87 5.85 -20.88
N GLY A 211 18.99 4.92 -20.51
CA GLY A 211 17.55 5.07 -20.63
C GLY A 211 16.93 5.64 -19.36
N MET A 212 15.62 5.88 -19.40
CA MET A 212 14.87 6.37 -18.24
C MET A 212 14.74 5.30 -17.12
N ASP A 213 14.96 4.03 -17.45
CA ASP A 213 15.16 2.92 -16.51
C ASP A 213 16.41 3.08 -15.64
N VAL A 214 17.52 3.55 -16.23
CA VAL A 214 18.77 3.85 -15.51
C VAL A 214 18.58 5.04 -14.57
N VAL A 215 17.85 6.07 -15.02
CA VAL A 215 17.48 7.24 -14.20
C VAL A 215 16.68 6.80 -12.96
N LYS A 216 15.61 6.01 -13.16
CA LYS A 216 14.80 5.49 -12.04
C LYS A 216 15.64 4.66 -11.08
N THR A 217 16.46 3.75 -11.61
CA THR A 217 17.33 2.90 -10.78
C THR A 217 18.32 3.73 -9.95
N ASN A 218 18.87 4.82 -10.50
CA ASN A 218 19.79 5.70 -9.77
C ASN A 218 19.08 6.51 -8.68
N ILE A 219 17.84 6.93 -8.92
CA ILE A 219 17.00 7.61 -7.93
C ILE A 219 16.59 6.65 -6.81
N GLU A 220 16.23 5.40 -7.13
CA GLU A 220 15.88 4.39 -6.13
C GLU A 220 17.08 4.01 -5.24
N LYS A 221 18.31 4.01 -5.79
CA LYS A 221 19.55 3.74 -5.04
C LYS A 221 19.84 4.76 -3.93
N ILE A 222 19.34 5.98 -4.06
CA ILE A 222 19.48 7.03 -3.03
C ILE A 222 18.26 7.07 -2.09
N GLY A 223 17.39 6.05 -2.13
CA GLY A 223 16.17 5.99 -1.33
C GLY A 223 15.07 6.93 -1.82
N GLY A 224 15.19 7.46 -3.04
CA GLY A 224 14.22 8.36 -3.63
C GLY A 224 13.20 7.65 -4.52
N THR A 225 12.13 8.37 -4.86
CA THR A 225 11.12 7.93 -5.83
C THR A 225 11.04 8.94 -6.98
N VAL A 226 10.54 8.47 -8.14
CA VAL A 226 10.29 9.32 -9.31
C VAL A 226 8.87 9.13 -9.80
N GLU A 227 8.17 10.23 -9.99
CA GLU A 227 6.82 10.33 -10.52
C GLU A 227 6.85 11.11 -11.84
N LEU A 228 5.83 10.87 -12.67
CA LEU A 228 5.70 11.45 -14.00
C LEU A 228 4.27 11.90 -14.24
N VAL A 229 4.13 13.13 -14.74
CA VAL A 229 2.89 13.68 -15.27
C VAL A 229 3.19 14.24 -16.65
N SER A 230 2.48 13.79 -17.67
CA SER A 230 2.64 14.31 -19.04
C SER A 230 1.26 14.48 -19.67
N ARG A 231 1.12 15.52 -20.50
CA ARG A 231 -0.07 15.73 -21.33
C ARG A 231 0.38 16.10 -22.74
N GLU A 232 -0.16 15.40 -23.73
CA GLU A 232 0.17 15.66 -25.13
C GLU A 232 -0.19 17.11 -25.50
N GLY A 233 0.75 17.78 -26.16
CA GLY A 233 0.67 19.21 -26.48
C GLY A 233 0.87 20.18 -25.31
N ARG A 234 0.99 19.73 -24.05
CA ARG A 234 1.24 20.62 -22.89
C ARG A 234 2.57 20.41 -22.19
N GLY A 235 3.26 19.32 -22.48
CA GLY A 235 4.60 19.05 -21.97
C GLY A 235 4.63 17.94 -20.93
N THR A 236 5.76 17.82 -20.24
CA THR A 236 6.05 16.73 -19.31
C THR A 236 6.71 17.26 -18.06
N THR A 237 6.30 16.75 -16.90
CA THR A 237 6.91 17.02 -15.60
C THR A 237 7.27 15.72 -14.92
N PHE A 238 8.53 15.63 -14.50
CA PHE A 238 9.03 14.59 -13.61
C PHE A 238 9.22 15.16 -12.21
N THR A 239 8.79 14.42 -11.20
CA THR A 239 8.93 14.80 -9.79
C THR A 239 9.74 13.73 -9.08
N ILE A 240 10.91 14.11 -8.56
CA ILE A 240 11.80 13.25 -7.79
C ILE A 240 11.63 13.60 -6.31
N LYS A 241 11.38 12.60 -5.47
CA LYS A 241 11.27 12.77 -4.02
C LYS A 241 12.42 12.04 -3.34
N ILE A 242 13.23 12.76 -2.56
CA ILE A 242 14.41 12.20 -1.88
C ILE A 242 14.26 12.46 -0.38
N PRO A 243 14.39 11.45 0.50
CA PRO A 243 14.36 11.68 1.95
C PRO A 243 15.57 12.51 2.42
N LEU A 244 15.38 13.39 3.42
CA LEU A 244 16.47 14.20 3.98
C LEU A 244 17.48 13.43 4.87
N THR A 245 17.14 12.21 5.30
CA THR A 245 17.89 11.44 6.28
C THR A 245 18.59 10.22 5.66
N LEU A 246 19.60 9.68 6.35
CA LEU A 246 20.00 8.28 6.13
C LEU A 246 18.74 7.42 6.24
N ALA A 247 18.45 6.62 5.22
CA ALA A 247 17.21 5.86 5.15
C ALA A 247 17.16 4.85 6.31
N ILE A 248 16.36 5.15 7.32
CA ILE A 248 15.94 4.20 8.35
C ILE A 248 14.73 3.48 7.78
N VAL A 249 14.83 2.15 7.63
CA VAL A 249 13.73 1.34 7.10
C VAL A 249 13.35 0.26 8.11
N SER A 250 12.05 -0.02 8.20
CA SER A 250 11.55 -1.17 8.95
C SER A 250 11.80 -2.44 8.15
N ALA A 251 12.55 -3.38 8.71
CA ALA A 251 12.88 -4.64 8.06
C ALA A 251 12.62 -5.82 8.99
N LEU A 252 12.07 -6.89 8.43
CA LEU A 252 11.95 -8.18 9.08
C LEU A 252 13.30 -8.89 9.02
N ILE A 253 13.84 -9.31 10.16
CA ILE A 253 15.08 -10.10 10.17
C ILE A 253 14.72 -11.56 9.91
N VAL A 254 15.36 -12.16 8.91
CA VAL A 254 15.03 -13.52 8.43
C VAL A 254 16.30 -14.35 8.31
N GLU A 255 16.16 -15.68 8.38
CA GLU A 255 17.26 -16.63 8.27
C GLU A 255 17.07 -17.51 7.02
N ALA A 256 18.15 -17.75 6.29
CA ALA A 256 18.21 -18.73 5.21
C ALA A 256 19.62 -19.31 5.07
N GLY A 257 19.74 -20.64 5.04
CA GLY A 257 21.02 -21.35 4.99
C GLY A 257 21.91 -21.07 6.21
N GLY A 258 21.31 -20.79 7.37
CA GLY A 258 22.03 -20.40 8.60
C GLY A 258 22.53 -18.95 8.63
N GLU A 259 22.31 -18.17 7.57
CA GLU A 259 22.71 -16.77 7.47
C GLU A 259 21.51 -15.83 7.68
N ARG A 260 21.75 -14.66 8.27
CA ARG A 260 20.72 -13.64 8.53
C ARG A 260 20.66 -12.58 7.44
N PHE A 261 19.44 -12.19 7.09
CA PHE A 261 19.14 -11.15 6.10
C PHE A 261 18.07 -10.20 6.62
N ALA A 262 18.07 -8.98 6.10
CA ALA A 262 16.99 -8.02 6.35
C ALA A 262 16.05 -7.99 5.14
N LEU A 263 14.76 -8.21 5.38
CA LEU A 263 13.71 -8.14 4.37
C LEU A 263 12.85 -6.88 4.60
N PRO A 264 12.84 -5.89 3.69
CA PRO A 264 12.05 -4.67 3.87
C PRO A 264 10.56 -4.97 4.07
N GLN A 265 9.98 -4.48 5.17
CA GLN A 265 8.61 -4.84 5.56
C GLN A 265 7.56 -4.35 4.56
N ILE A 266 7.82 -3.23 3.88
CA ILE A 266 6.89 -2.63 2.91
C ILE A 266 6.51 -3.57 1.75
N GLY A 267 7.36 -4.56 1.45
CA GLY A 267 7.07 -5.56 0.41
C GLY A 267 6.40 -6.83 0.93
N VAL A 268 6.29 -7.01 2.25
CA VAL A 268 5.77 -8.22 2.88
C VAL A 268 4.26 -8.07 3.10
N VAL A 269 3.47 -8.90 2.43
CA VAL A 269 2.01 -8.96 2.60
C VAL A 269 1.66 -9.77 3.84
N GLU A 270 2.25 -10.95 3.97
CA GLU A 270 2.02 -11.86 5.09
C GLU A 270 3.16 -12.88 5.22
N LEU A 271 3.25 -13.52 6.39
CA LEU A 271 4.19 -14.59 6.70
C LEU A 271 3.42 -15.88 6.95
N VAL A 272 3.70 -16.90 6.15
CA VAL A 272 3.01 -18.19 6.25
C VAL A 272 3.97 -19.22 6.80
N ARG A 273 3.62 -19.87 7.90
CA ARG A 273 4.36 -21.03 8.41
C ARG A 273 3.97 -22.28 7.62
N VAL A 274 4.95 -23.04 7.14
CA VAL A 274 4.74 -24.27 6.38
C VAL A 274 5.25 -25.45 7.21
N ALA A 275 4.46 -26.53 7.25
CA ALA A 275 4.80 -27.77 7.95
C ALA A 275 5.13 -28.92 6.97
N ALA A 276 6.01 -29.82 7.41
CA ALA A 276 6.45 -31.00 6.66
C ALA A 276 5.29 -31.93 6.27
N GLY A 277 5.04 -32.06 4.97
CA GLY A 277 4.12 -33.05 4.42
C GLY A 277 4.89 -34.17 3.71
N GLY A 278 4.98 -35.35 4.33
CA GLY A 278 5.58 -36.54 3.71
C GLY A 278 5.00 -36.81 2.32
N ALA A 279 5.86 -36.84 1.32
CA ALA A 279 5.51 -37.15 -0.05
C ALA A 279 4.98 -38.60 -0.13
N ARG A 280 3.66 -38.78 -0.27
CA ARG A 280 3.14 -39.99 -0.92
C ARG A 280 3.31 -39.78 -2.42
N SER A 281 4.46 -40.23 -2.93
CA SER A 281 4.67 -40.48 -4.35
C SER A 281 3.59 -41.45 -4.84
N GLY A 282 2.67 -40.95 -5.65
CA GLY A 282 1.78 -41.79 -6.45
C GLY A 282 2.59 -42.42 -7.57
N ALA A 283 3.26 -43.53 -7.29
CA ALA A 283 3.84 -44.40 -8.31
C ALA A 283 2.91 -45.59 -8.54
N ALA A 284 2.54 -45.78 -9.80
CA ALA A 284 1.82 -46.94 -10.31
C ALA A 284 2.56 -48.25 -9.99
N GLY A 285 1.80 -49.30 -9.63
CA GLY A 285 2.29 -50.67 -9.68
C GLY A 285 1.48 -51.67 -8.84
N GLY A 286 0.89 -52.66 -9.52
CA GLY A 286 0.80 -54.02 -8.98
C GLY A 286 -0.58 -54.49 -8.50
N ALA A 287 -1.26 -55.24 -9.36
CA ALA A 287 -2.31 -56.16 -8.97
C ALA A 287 -1.77 -57.30 -8.09
N GLN A 288 -2.40 -57.58 -6.94
CA GLN A 288 -2.90 -58.91 -6.59
C GLN A 288 -3.67 -58.94 -5.26
N SER A 289 -4.72 -59.75 -5.31
CA SER A 289 -5.54 -60.40 -4.28
C SER A 289 -5.04 -60.39 -2.83
N ASP A 290 -5.93 -60.07 -1.89
CA ASP A 290 -6.62 -61.12 -1.13
C ASP A 290 -7.84 -60.61 -0.36
N ALA A 291 -8.86 -61.47 -0.33
CA ALA A 291 -10.14 -61.27 0.31
C ALA A 291 -10.11 -61.67 1.79
N ALA A 292 -10.73 -60.85 2.65
CA ALA A 292 -11.46 -61.29 3.84
C ALA A 292 -12.28 -60.10 4.38
N GLY A 293 -13.52 -60.38 4.78
CA GLY A 293 -14.56 -59.40 5.07
C GLY A 293 -14.53 -58.79 6.47
N GLY A 294 -15.46 -57.86 6.70
CA GLY A 294 -15.66 -57.30 8.03
C GLY A 294 -16.40 -55.97 8.02
N ALA A 295 -17.71 -56.00 7.81
CA ALA A 295 -18.59 -54.86 8.01
C ALA A 295 -18.48 -54.30 9.44
N ARG A 296 -18.13 -53.02 9.59
CA ARG A 296 -18.51 -52.20 10.75
C ARG A 296 -18.79 -50.77 10.33
N SER A 297 -20.07 -50.42 10.41
CA SER A 297 -20.61 -49.09 10.58
C SER A 297 -19.97 -48.38 11.78
N GLY A 298 -19.51 -47.14 11.59
CA GLY A 298 -19.01 -46.30 12.67
C GLY A 298 -18.54 -44.93 12.17
N GLU A 299 -19.41 -43.94 12.31
CA GLU A 299 -19.10 -42.53 12.59
C GLU A 299 -18.03 -41.83 11.73
N ALA A 300 -18.49 -41.12 10.69
CA ALA A 300 -17.72 -40.05 10.06
C ALA A 300 -17.59 -38.85 11.01
N ARG A 301 -16.53 -38.84 11.82
CA ARG A 301 -16.03 -37.65 12.49
C ARG A 301 -15.36 -36.74 11.46
N GLY A 302 -15.85 -35.51 11.34
CA GLY A 302 -15.21 -34.42 10.61
C GLY A 302 -14.01 -33.85 11.37
N GLY A 303 -13.13 -33.17 10.62
CA GLY A 303 -12.09 -32.28 11.12
C GLY A 303 -10.65 -32.78 10.92
N GLN A 304 -10.02 -32.39 9.80
CA GLN A 304 -8.57 -32.23 9.72
C GLN A 304 -8.26 -30.98 8.89
N ASP A 305 -8.10 -29.84 9.56
CA ASP A 305 -7.41 -28.66 9.02
C ASP A 305 -5.91 -29.01 8.87
N GLY A 306 -5.47 -29.20 7.63
CA GLY A 306 -4.06 -29.40 7.32
C GLY A 306 -3.35 -28.06 7.17
N ALA A 307 -2.25 -27.84 7.90
CA ALA A 307 -1.36 -26.70 7.70
C ALA A 307 -0.97 -26.54 6.21
N PRO A 308 -0.78 -25.31 5.71
CA PRO A 308 -0.42 -25.07 4.31
C PRO A 308 0.92 -25.73 3.97
N ARG A 309 0.98 -26.39 2.80
CA ARG A 309 2.13 -27.19 2.35
C ARG A 309 2.68 -26.69 1.03
N ILE A 310 4.00 -26.81 0.85
CA ILE A 310 4.67 -26.52 -0.41
C ILE A 310 4.42 -27.69 -1.37
N GLU A 311 3.77 -27.41 -2.50
CA GLU A 311 3.58 -28.32 -3.61
C GLU A 311 4.69 -28.08 -4.65
N ARG A 312 5.11 -29.10 -5.41
CA ARG A 312 5.97 -28.91 -6.59
C ARG A 312 5.18 -29.22 -7.84
N ILE A 313 5.14 -28.27 -8.77
CA ILE A 313 4.57 -28.46 -10.11
C ILE A 313 5.72 -28.40 -11.10
N LYS A 314 6.06 -29.55 -11.69
CA LYS A 314 7.32 -29.76 -12.42
C LYS A 314 8.52 -29.42 -11.50
N ASP A 315 9.34 -28.45 -11.89
CA ASP A 315 10.52 -28.01 -11.12
C ASP A 315 10.23 -26.81 -10.19
N ALA A 316 9.05 -26.19 -10.31
CA ALA A 316 8.68 -24.99 -9.56
C ALA A 316 7.99 -25.32 -8.23
N ALA A 317 8.51 -24.78 -7.13
CA ALA A 317 7.85 -24.83 -5.83
C ALA A 317 6.69 -23.81 -5.82
N VAL A 318 5.52 -24.23 -5.34
CA VAL A 318 4.33 -23.39 -5.23
C VAL A 318 3.66 -23.62 -3.89
N LEU A 319 3.08 -22.57 -3.31
CA LEU A 319 2.24 -22.66 -2.13
C LEU A 319 0.80 -22.42 -2.55
N ARG A 320 -0.10 -23.33 -2.19
CA ARG A 320 -1.53 -23.09 -2.35
C ARG A 320 -2.02 -22.22 -1.20
N LEU A 321 -2.20 -20.93 -1.47
CA LEU A 321 -2.66 -19.95 -0.51
C LEU A 321 -4.02 -19.42 -0.94
N ARG A 322 -5.07 -19.69 -0.14
CA ARG A 322 -6.46 -19.27 -0.41
C ARG A 322 -6.92 -19.64 -1.84
N ASP A 323 -6.70 -20.90 -2.23
CA ASP A 323 -6.99 -21.48 -3.57
C ASP A 323 -6.23 -20.87 -4.77
N ARG A 324 -5.23 -20.02 -4.52
CA ARG A 324 -4.30 -19.51 -5.53
C ARG A 324 -2.94 -20.17 -5.40
N LEU A 325 -2.31 -20.48 -6.54
CA LEU A 325 -0.94 -20.98 -6.58
C LEU A 325 0.02 -19.79 -6.50
N LEU A 326 0.68 -19.65 -5.36
CA LEU A 326 1.73 -18.68 -5.15
C LEU A 326 3.07 -19.31 -5.55
N PRO A 327 3.78 -18.77 -6.55
CA PRO A 327 5.12 -19.25 -6.91
C PRO A 327 6.10 -18.98 -5.76
N LEU A 328 6.95 -19.96 -5.45
CA LEU A 328 7.93 -19.85 -4.37
C LEU A 328 9.36 -19.87 -4.89
N VAL A 329 10.21 -19.11 -4.21
CA VAL A 329 11.66 -19.09 -4.41
C VAL A 329 12.34 -19.45 -3.10
N SER A 330 13.26 -20.41 -3.12
CA SER A 330 14.14 -20.66 -1.97
C SER A 330 15.22 -19.60 -1.88
N LEU A 331 15.27 -18.85 -0.77
CA LEU A 331 16.33 -17.86 -0.56
C LEU A 331 17.71 -18.52 -0.44
N ALA A 332 17.81 -19.62 0.32
CA ALA A 332 19.04 -20.39 0.46
C ALA A 332 19.52 -20.96 -0.89
N GLY A 333 18.60 -21.50 -1.70
CA GLY A 333 18.92 -21.99 -3.04
C GLY A 333 19.33 -20.88 -4.00
N LEU A 334 18.65 -19.73 -3.96
CA LEU A 334 18.98 -18.56 -4.79
C LEU A 334 20.38 -18.02 -4.48
N LEU A 335 20.72 -17.96 -3.19
CA LEU A 335 22.01 -17.47 -2.70
C LEU A 335 23.10 -18.56 -2.68
N ARG A 336 22.77 -19.80 -3.05
CA ARG A 336 23.67 -20.97 -3.04
C ARG A 336 24.29 -21.24 -1.66
N LEU A 337 23.51 -21.03 -0.61
CA LEU A 337 23.93 -21.22 0.79
C LEU A 337 23.74 -22.66 1.26
N ALA A 338 22.85 -23.41 0.62
CA ALA A 338 22.57 -24.82 0.91
C ALA A 338 22.53 -25.64 -0.39
N PRO A 339 22.87 -26.95 -0.34
CA PRO A 339 22.74 -27.83 -1.50
C PRO A 339 21.26 -27.93 -1.94
N PRO A 340 20.98 -27.94 -3.26
CA PRO A 340 19.62 -27.84 -3.81
C PRO A 340 18.67 -29.00 -3.45
N GLU A 341 19.19 -30.06 -2.83
CA GLU A 341 18.46 -31.28 -2.47
C GLU A 341 17.83 -31.23 -1.05
N GLU A 342 18.23 -30.27 -0.21
CA GLU A 342 17.55 -30.02 1.07
C GLU A 342 16.31 -29.15 0.82
N ALA A 343 15.22 -29.80 0.42
CA ALA A 343 13.91 -29.14 0.45
C ALA A 343 13.62 -28.71 1.89
N VAL A 344 13.42 -27.42 2.14
CA VAL A 344 12.99 -26.87 3.43
C VAL A 344 11.72 -27.62 3.85
N GLN A 345 11.86 -28.51 4.84
CA GLN A 345 10.77 -29.40 5.27
C GLN A 345 9.84 -28.70 6.25
N ASP A 346 10.38 -27.78 7.06
CA ASP A 346 9.66 -26.88 7.96
C ASP A 346 10.29 -25.48 7.85
N GLY A 347 9.47 -24.44 7.78
CA GLY A 347 9.98 -23.07 7.64
C GLY A 347 8.89 -22.02 7.48
N PHE A 348 9.29 -20.85 7.00
CA PHE A 348 8.41 -19.72 6.74
C PHE A 348 8.41 -19.36 5.26
N VAL A 349 7.28 -18.86 4.78
CA VAL A 349 7.16 -18.25 3.46
C VAL A 349 6.77 -16.79 3.66
N ALA A 350 7.65 -15.88 3.30
CA ALA A 350 7.33 -14.47 3.20
C ALA A 350 6.63 -14.21 1.87
N VAL A 351 5.34 -13.83 1.92
CA VAL A 351 4.56 -13.48 0.75
C VAL A 351 4.88 -12.05 0.37
N MET A 352 5.51 -11.88 -0.79
CA MET A 352 5.98 -10.60 -1.29
C MET A 352 5.01 -10.07 -2.35
N GLN A 353 4.67 -8.79 -2.26
CA GLN A 353 3.99 -8.07 -3.33
C GLN A 353 4.98 -7.12 -4.00
N VAL A 354 5.21 -7.35 -5.29
CA VAL A 354 6.09 -6.51 -6.10
C VAL A 354 5.34 -6.04 -7.34
N GLY A 355 4.96 -4.76 -7.36
CA GLY A 355 4.06 -4.21 -8.36
C GLY A 355 2.71 -4.94 -8.35
N GLY A 356 2.28 -5.48 -9.49
CA GLY A 356 1.05 -6.27 -9.62
C GLY A 356 1.23 -7.78 -9.37
N GLN A 357 2.42 -8.25 -9.01
CA GLN A 357 2.74 -9.68 -8.90
C GLN A 357 3.04 -10.08 -7.45
N ALA A 358 2.53 -11.25 -7.06
CA ALA A 358 2.79 -11.85 -5.75
C ALA A 358 3.64 -13.11 -5.90
N PHE A 359 4.64 -13.28 -5.04
CA PHE A 359 5.45 -14.50 -4.94
C PHE A 359 5.89 -14.74 -3.49
N GLY A 360 6.24 -15.98 -3.16
CA GLY A 360 6.73 -16.33 -1.84
C GLY A 360 8.24 -16.52 -1.81
N ILE A 361 8.90 -16.09 -0.73
CA ILE A 361 10.29 -16.40 -0.43
C ILE A 361 10.30 -17.42 0.71
N ILE A 362 10.90 -18.59 0.48
CA ILE A 362 11.09 -19.62 1.49
C ILE A 362 12.28 -19.23 2.37
N LEU A 363 12.03 -19.26 3.68
CA LEU A 363 12.93 -18.86 4.75
C LEU A 363 12.98 -19.97 5.80
N ASP A 364 14.11 -20.12 6.48
CA ASP A 364 14.27 -21.11 7.55
C ASP A 364 13.63 -20.60 8.84
N ARG A 365 13.86 -19.32 9.15
CA ARG A 365 13.37 -18.66 10.35
C ARG A 365 13.02 -17.20 10.08
N VAL A 366 12.07 -16.71 10.86
CA VAL A 366 11.73 -15.29 10.93
C VAL A 366 11.95 -14.84 12.37
N PHE A 367 12.67 -13.73 12.52
CA PHE A 367 12.89 -13.02 13.78
C PHE A 367 11.98 -11.79 13.85
N ASP A 368 12.25 -10.91 14.80
CA ASP A 368 11.52 -9.66 14.96
C ASP A 368 11.76 -8.66 13.82
N THR A 369 10.92 -7.63 13.82
CA THR A 369 11.10 -6.45 12.97
C THR A 369 12.03 -5.45 13.64
N GLU A 370 13.02 -4.95 12.90
CA GLU A 370 13.98 -3.97 13.36
C GLU A 370 14.02 -2.73 12.45
N GLU A 371 14.24 -1.56 13.07
CA GLU A 371 14.57 -0.34 12.34
C GLU A 371 16.06 -0.34 12.01
N ILE A 372 16.37 -0.48 10.73
CA ILE A 372 17.75 -0.61 10.25
C ILE A 372 18.19 0.64 9.49
N VAL A 373 19.46 1.00 9.64
CA VAL A 373 20.08 2.06 8.84
C VAL A 373 20.62 1.43 7.56
N VAL A 374 20.11 1.87 6.41
CA VAL A 374 20.54 1.35 5.11
C VAL A 374 21.86 1.99 4.70
N LYS A 375 22.89 1.17 4.54
CA LYS A 375 24.15 1.55 3.89
C LYS A 375 24.12 1.04 2.45
N PRO A 376 24.43 1.89 1.44
CA PRO A 376 24.49 1.45 0.06
C PRO A 376 25.48 0.30 -0.16
N VAL A 377 25.16 -0.59 -1.09
CA VAL A 377 26.05 -1.69 -1.48
C VAL A 377 27.35 -1.15 -2.08
N ALA A 378 28.49 -1.73 -1.68
CA ALA A 378 29.80 -1.35 -2.20
C ALA A 378 29.86 -1.48 -3.75
N PRO A 379 30.56 -0.60 -4.48
CA PRO A 379 30.58 -0.62 -5.95
C PRO A 379 30.99 -1.97 -6.56
N ILE A 380 31.86 -2.74 -5.89
CA ILE A 380 32.30 -4.07 -6.33
C ILE A 380 31.16 -5.11 -6.34
N LEU A 381 30.16 -4.94 -5.47
CA LEU A 381 29.00 -5.82 -5.33
C LEU A 381 27.79 -5.35 -6.15
N ARG A 382 27.91 -4.26 -6.93
CA ARG A 382 26.80 -3.65 -7.70
C ARG A 382 26.15 -4.60 -8.72
N HIS A 383 26.86 -5.63 -9.16
CA HIS A 383 26.35 -6.64 -10.08
C HIS A 383 25.43 -7.67 -9.41
N VAL A 384 25.40 -7.72 -8.07
CA VAL A 384 24.53 -8.60 -7.29
C VAL A 384 23.20 -7.90 -7.06
N THR A 385 22.25 -8.09 -7.96
CA THR A 385 20.98 -7.34 -7.99
C THR A 385 19.99 -7.76 -6.90
N MET A 386 20.28 -8.81 -6.14
CA MET A 386 19.39 -9.37 -5.12
C MET A 386 19.42 -8.59 -3.80
N PHE A 387 20.33 -7.61 -3.67
CA PHE A 387 20.48 -6.81 -2.47
C PHE A 387 20.31 -5.32 -2.76
N SER A 388 19.59 -4.63 -1.88
CA SER A 388 19.38 -3.18 -1.93
C SER A 388 20.42 -2.40 -1.11
N GLY A 389 21.03 -3.06 -0.13
CA GLY A 389 21.97 -2.46 0.81
C GLY A 389 22.57 -3.48 1.77
N ASN A 390 23.29 -2.97 2.75
CA ASN A 390 23.67 -3.70 3.95
C ASN A 390 23.31 -2.86 5.18
N THR A 391 23.27 -3.51 6.34
CA THR A 391 23.12 -2.85 7.63
C THR A 391 23.93 -3.57 8.69
N ILE A 392 24.07 -2.94 9.85
CA ILE A 392 24.73 -3.51 11.01
C ILE A 392 23.65 -3.70 12.07
N LEU A 393 23.50 -4.92 12.57
CA LEU A 393 22.55 -5.26 13.62
C LEU A 393 23.04 -4.84 15.01
N GLY A 394 22.16 -4.98 15.99
CA GLY A 394 22.47 -4.71 17.39
C GLY A 394 23.57 -5.58 18.01
N ASP A 395 23.95 -6.68 17.39
CA ASP A 395 25.07 -7.52 17.82
C ASP A 395 26.38 -7.20 17.09
N GLY A 396 26.38 -6.16 16.24
CA GLY A 396 27.52 -5.78 15.41
C GLY A 396 27.67 -6.63 14.15
N SER A 397 26.78 -7.61 13.91
CA SER A 397 26.80 -8.40 12.68
C SER A 397 26.40 -7.55 11.47
N VAL A 398 27.12 -7.73 10.37
CA VAL A 398 26.78 -7.10 9.09
C VAL A 398 25.85 -8.05 8.34
N ILE A 399 24.65 -7.60 8.04
CA ILE A 399 23.68 -8.38 7.25
C ILE A 399 23.31 -7.65 5.97
N MET A 400 22.97 -8.43 4.94
CA MET A 400 22.54 -7.88 3.66
C MET A 400 21.03 -7.61 3.67
N ILE A 401 20.63 -6.51 3.03
CA ILE A 401 19.23 -6.13 2.86
C ILE A 401 18.76 -6.65 1.49
N LEU A 402 17.74 -7.50 1.50
CA LEU A 402 17.19 -8.11 0.29
C LEU A 402 16.45 -7.07 -0.56
N ASP A 403 16.56 -7.19 -1.88
CA ASP A 403 15.72 -6.46 -2.84
C ASP A 403 14.68 -7.42 -3.44
N PRO A 404 13.40 -7.34 -3.02
CA PRO A 404 12.33 -8.17 -3.57
C PRO A 404 12.18 -8.03 -5.10
N ASN A 405 12.43 -6.83 -5.65
CA ASN A 405 12.39 -6.61 -7.10
C ASN A 405 13.54 -7.31 -7.81
N GLY A 406 14.72 -7.28 -7.21
CA GLY A 406 15.91 -7.99 -7.67
C GLY A 406 15.73 -9.50 -7.67
N ILE A 407 15.13 -10.04 -6.61
CA ILE A 407 14.82 -11.47 -6.46
C ILE A 407 13.79 -11.92 -7.50
N ALA A 408 12.69 -11.18 -7.69
CA ALA A 408 11.68 -11.50 -8.69
C ALA A 408 12.26 -11.54 -10.12
N ARG A 409 13.12 -10.57 -10.46
CA ARG A 409 13.82 -10.53 -11.75
C ARG A 409 14.79 -11.70 -11.94
N ALA A 410 15.56 -12.03 -10.92
CA ALA A 410 16.56 -13.10 -10.97
C ALA A 410 15.95 -14.50 -11.12
N THR A 411 14.69 -14.66 -10.71
CA THR A 411 14.01 -15.97 -10.63
C THR A 411 12.99 -16.19 -11.74
N GLY A 412 12.70 -15.17 -12.57
CA GLY A 412 11.76 -15.29 -13.68
C GLY A 412 10.32 -15.57 -13.25
N VAL A 413 9.99 -15.36 -11.97
CA VAL A 413 8.65 -15.57 -11.43
C VAL A 413 7.69 -14.58 -12.10
N GLY A 414 6.88 -15.09 -13.03
CA GLY A 414 5.96 -14.30 -13.86
C GLY A 414 6.16 -14.40 -15.38
N ALA A 415 7.22 -15.07 -15.87
CA ALA A 415 7.52 -15.13 -17.30
C ALA A 415 6.76 -16.22 -18.09
N ASP A 416 6.27 -17.31 -17.46
CA ASP A 416 5.81 -18.52 -18.21
C ASP A 416 4.48 -19.15 -17.73
N ALA A 417 3.46 -18.36 -17.36
CA ALA A 417 2.11 -18.90 -17.14
C ALA A 417 1.25 -18.77 -18.43
N PRO A 418 0.67 -19.88 -18.98
CA PRO A 418 -0.17 -19.82 -20.17
C PRO A 418 -1.35 -18.85 -20.00
N ALA A 419 -1.61 -18.04 -21.03
CA ALA A 419 -2.63 -16.98 -21.05
C ALA A 419 -4.06 -17.45 -20.68
N GLU A 420 -4.35 -18.74 -20.85
CA GLU A 420 -5.63 -19.35 -20.52
C GLU A 420 -5.87 -19.49 -19.00
N GLN A 421 -4.79 -19.66 -18.21
CA GLN A 421 -4.87 -19.74 -16.76
C GLN A 421 -5.06 -18.35 -16.12
N LYS A 422 -4.51 -17.29 -16.74
CA LYS A 422 -4.75 -15.88 -16.36
C LYS A 422 -6.22 -15.48 -16.57
N ARG A 423 -6.83 -15.90 -17.69
CA ARG A 423 -8.25 -15.65 -17.98
C ARG A 423 -9.19 -16.38 -17.04
N ARG A 424 -8.92 -17.65 -16.74
CA ARG A 424 -9.70 -18.39 -15.73
C ARG A 424 -9.52 -17.86 -14.32
N ALA A 425 -8.33 -17.42 -13.91
CA ALA A 425 -8.11 -16.83 -12.60
C ALA A 425 -8.81 -15.47 -12.43
N ALA A 426 -8.82 -14.62 -13.47
CA ALA A 426 -9.53 -13.34 -13.47
C ALA A 426 -11.05 -13.50 -13.53
N ALA A 427 -11.56 -14.41 -14.37
CA ALA A 427 -12.99 -14.70 -14.48
C ALA A 427 -13.55 -15.45 -13.25
N SER A 428 -12.73 -16.25 -12.56
CA SER A 428 -13.13 -16.93 -11.32
C SER A 428 -13.08 -16.00 -10.09
N ALA A 429 -12.25 -14.95 -10.13
CA ALA A 429 -12.17 -13.94 -9.08
C ALA A 429 -13.36 -12.98 -9.09
N ALA A 430 -13.98 -12.76 -10.26
CA ALA A 430 -15.15 -11.90 -10.41
C ALA A 430 -16.49 -12.56 -10.01
N LEU A 431 -16.53 -13.88 -9.78
CA LEU A 431 -17.78 -14.65 -9.65
C LEU A 431 -17.92 -15.47 -8.36
N ARG A 432 -17.10 -15.24 -7.32
CA ARG A 432 -17.26 -15.92 -6.03
C ARG A 432 -17.26 -14.93 -4.87
N SER A 433 -18.48 -14.56 -4.47
CA SER A 433 -18.79 -13.92 -3.19
C SER A 433 -18.53 -14.90 -2.04
N ASP A 434 -17.28 -14.99 -1.58
CA ASP A 434 -16.98 -15.78 -0.38
C ASP A 434 -15.62 -15.43 0.27
N GLN A 435 -15.36 -14.13 0.41
CA GLN A 435 -14.12 -13.65 1.01
C GLN A 435 -14.09 -13.97 2.51
N ARG A 436 -13.14 -14.81 2.93
CA ARG A 436 -12.72 -14.96 4.33
C ARG A 436 -12.02 -13.67 4.75
N SER A 437 -12.39 -13.12 5.90
CA SER A 437 -11.79 -11.89 6.44
C SER A 437 -10.93 -12.24 7.65
N SER A 438 -9.77 -11.61 7.79
CA SER A 438 -8.95 -11.73 8.99
C SER A 438 -9.59 -10.92 10.13
N LEU A 439 -9.94 -11.60 11.21
CA LEU A 439 -10.65 -11.05 12.36
C LEU A 439 -9.74 -11.08 13.57
N LEU A 440 -9.65 -9.95 14.27
CA LEU A 440 -9.04 -9.85 15.59
C LEU A 440 -10.09 -10.18 16.64
N LEU A 441 -9.86 -11.24 17.41
CA LEU A 441 -10.66 -11.64 18.56
C LEU A 441 -10.14 -11.01 19.85
N PHE A 442 -11.03 -10.49 20.68
CA PHE A 442 -10.70 -9.87 21.97
C PHE A 442 -11.85 -9.97 22.97
N ARG A 443 -11.59 -9.66 24.24
CA ARG A 443 -12.60 -9.46 25.29
C ARG A 443 -12.65 -7.99 25.66
N ALA A 444 -13.86 -7.52 25.96
CA ALA A 444 -14.07 -6.18 26.48
C ALA A 444 -15.41 -6.12 27.23
N GLY A 445 -15.38 -5.74 28.51
CA GLY A 445 -16.55 -5.62 29.38
C GLY A 445 -17.07 -6.97 29.91
N ASP A 446 -17.72 -7.75 29.05
CA ASP A 446 -18.26 -9.07 29.41
C ASP A 446 -17.31 -10.22 29.00
N ARG A 447 -17.62 -11.44 29.45
CA ARG A 447 -16.83 -12.64 29.10
C ARG A 447 -17.05 -13.12 27.67
N THR A 448 -17.86 -12.45 26.86
CA THR A 448 -18.18 -12.87 25.50
C THR A 448 -17.05 -12.42 24.55
N PRO A 449 -16.50 -13.32 23.71
CA PRO A 449 -15.51 -12.92 22.73
C PRO A 449 -16.13 -11.95 21.72
N LYS A 450 -15.34 -10.96 21.33
CA LYS A 450 -15.69 -9.93 20.35
C LYS A 450 -14.72 -9.99 19.18
N ALA A 451 -15.19 -9.61 18.00
CA ALA A 451 -14.39 -9.61 16.78
C ALA A 451 -14.42 -8.23 16.09
N VAL A 452 -13.29 -7.85 15.52
CA VAL A 452 -13.19 -6.72 14.58
C VAL A 452 -12.33 -7.13 13.37
N PRO A 453 -12.66 -6.73 12.14
CA PRO A 453 -11.77 -6.93 10.99
C PRO A 453 -10.41 -6.29 11.24
N LEU A 454 -9.34 -7.08 11.05
CA LEU A 454 -7.97 -6.63 11.34
C LEU A 454 -7.58 -5.42 10.50
N GLY A 455 -8.07 -5.33 9.25
CA GLY A 455 -7.81 -4.19 8.37
C GLY A 455 -8.38 -2.85 8.84
N LEU A 456 -9.28 -2.85 9.83
CA LEU A 456 -9.79 -1.62 10.47
C LEU A 456 -8.92 -1.17 11.64
N VAL A 457 -8.07 -2.05 12.17
CA VAL A 457 -7.19 -1.75 13.29
C VAL A 457 -5.90 -1.14 12.73
N ALA A 458 -5.73 0.17 12.93
CA ALA A 458 -4.51 0.85 12.51
C ALA A 458 -3.31 0.36 13.34
N ARG A 459 -3.54 0.07 14.63
CA ARG A 459 -2.53 -0.50 15.51
C ARG A 459 -3.13 -1.16 16.75
N LEU A 460 -2.47 -2.18 17.27
CA LEU A 460 -2.68 -2.68 18.63
C LEU A 460 -1.63 -2.03 19.54
N GLU A 461 -2.08 -1.27 20.54
CA GLU A 461 -1.22 -0.65 21.54
C GLU A 461 -1.43 -1.33 22.89
N ASP A 462 -0.38 -1.40 23.67
CA ASP A 462 -0.42 -1.84 25.06
C ASP A 462 0.09 -0.69 25.92
N ILE A 463 -0.81 -0.01 26.62
CA ILE A 463 -0.57 1.29 27.24
C ILE A 463 -0.36 1.10 28.75
N PRO A 464 0.73 1.62 29.34
CA PRO A 464 0.86 1.66 30.80
C PRO A 464 -0.33 2.39 31.41
N ALA A 465 -1.01 1.77 32.37
CA ALA A 465 -2.26 2.32 32.90
C ALA A 465 -2.08 3.67 33.63
N GLU A 466 -0.85 4.02 34.02
CA GLU A 466 -0.46 5.32 34.56
C GLU A 466 -0.41 6.46 33.52
N ARG A 467 -0.31 6.15 32.22
CA ARG A 467 -0.32 7.14 31.13
C ARG A 467 -1.73 7.50 30.67
N ILE A 468 -2.74 6.82 31.20
CA ILE A 468 -4.14 7.10 30.92
C ILE A 468 -4.57 8.22 31.89
N GLU A 469 -4.76 9.42 31.35
CA GLU A 469 -5.21 10.59 32.09
C GLU A 469 -6.72 10.79 31.88
N MET A 470 -7.38 11.55 32.76
CA MET A 470 -8.80 11.85 32.63
C MET A 470 -9.01 13.29 32.13
N SER A 471 -9.70 13.44 31.00
CA SER A 471 -10.21 14.73 30.53
C SER A 471 -11.72 14.76 30.74
N GLY A 472 -12.17 15.33 31.85
CA GLY A 472 -13.56 15.24 32.29
C GLY A 472 -13.96 13.80 32.62
N ALA A 473 -14.97 13.27 31.92
CA ALA A 473 -15.43 11.89 32.06
C ALA A 473 -14.73 10.91 31.09
N THR A 474 -13.89 11.41 30.18
CA THR A 474 -13.28 10.62 29.10
C THR A 474 -11.82 10.31 29.42
N PRO A 475 -11.41 9.03 29.44
CA PRO A 475 -10.00 8.70 29.55
C PRO A 475 -9.27 9.07 28.25
N VAL A 476 -8.07 9.62 28.37
CA VAL A 476 -7.24 10.07 27.24
C VAL A 476 -5.80 9.64 27.45
N VAL A 477 -5.03 9.53 26.37
CA VAL A 477 -3.59 9.29 26.41
C VAL A 477 -2.88 10.24 25.45
N GLN A 478 -1.70 10.72 25.82
CA GLN A 478 -0.86 11.48 24.89
C GLN A 478 -0.31 10.55 23.81
N TYR A 479 -0.68 10.80 22.56
CA TYR A 479 -0.34 9.98 21.41
C TYR A 479 0.10 10.86 20.24
N ARG A 480 1.32 10.65 19.73
CA ARG A 480 1.91 11.38 18.58
C ARG A 480 1.79 12.92 18.67
N GLY A 481 1.97 13.49 19.87
CA GLY A 481 1.91 14.94 20.09
C GLY A 481 0.50 15.52 20.24
N GLY A 482 -0.56 14.70 20.14
CA GLY A 482 -1.94 15.06 20.44
C GLY A 482 -2.54 14.22 21.58
N LEU A 483 -3.76 14.56 22.00
CA LEU A 483 -4.54 13.75 22.95
C LEU A 483 -5.41 12.77 22.17
N MET A 484 -5.23 11.48 22.41
CA MET A 484 -6.07 10.43 21.87
C MET A 484 -7.12 10.03 22.91
N PRO A 485 -8.42 10.17 22.61
CA PRO A 485 -9.48 9.69 23.49
C PRO A 485 -9.52 8.15 23.50
N LEU A 486 -9.76 7.61 24.69
CA LEU A 486 -9.94 6.18 24.94
C LEU A 486 -11.42 5.91 25.23
N VAL A 487 -12.03 5.03 24.45
CA VAL A 487 -13.44 4.68 24.59
C VAL A 487 -13.55 3.29 25.22
N PRO A 488 -14.21 3.15 26.38
CA PRO A 488 -14.48 1.86 26.96
C PRO A 488 -15.69 1.19 26.31
N VAL A 489 -15.57 -0.12 26.05
CA VAL A 489 -16.68 -0.95 25.52
C VAL A 489 -17.80 -1.15 26.55
N SER A 490 -17.52 -0.98 27.84
CA SER A 490 -18.53 -1.02 28.91
C SER A 490 -18.71 0.35 29.60
N PRO A 491 -19.96 0.80 29.83
CA PRO A 491 -20.21 2.02 30.61
C PRO A 491 -19.70 1.86 32.04
N GLY A 492 -18.99 2.86 32.56
CA GLY A 492 -18.43 2.82 33.91
C GLY A 492 -17.15 2.00 34.01
N TRP A 493 -16.33 1.98 32.96
CA TRP A 493 -14.98 1.41 33.02
C TRP A 493 -14.25 1.96 34.24
N VAL A 494 -13.88 1.03 35.12
CA VAL A 494 -12.97 1.26 36.23
C VAL A 494 -11.71 0.50 35.88
N ARG A 495 -10.56 1.14 36.04
CA ARG A 495 -9.26 0.49 35.88
C ARG A 495 -9.26 -0.86 36.61
N PRO A 496 -8.96 -1.98 35.94
CA PRO A 496 -8.93 -3.29 36.60
C PRO A 496 -7.91 -3.27 37.76
N GLU A 497 -8.33 -3.70 38.96
CA GLU A 497 -7.44 -3.77 40.13
C GLU A 497 -6.25 -4.69 39.82
N GLY A 498 -5.03 -4.14 39.87
CA GLY A 498 -3.79 -4.87 39.60
C GLY A 498 -3.29 -4.86 38.15
N ALA A 499 -4.01 -4.25 37.20
CA ALA A 499 -3.52 -4.13 35.83
C ALA A 499 -2.44 -3.03 35.72
N ALA A 500 -1.21 -3.44 35.40
CA ALA A 500 -0.09 -2.54 35.11
C ALA A 500 -0.22 -1.90 33.71
N ARG A 501 -0.85 -2.60 32.77
CA ARG A 501 -0.96 -2.23 31.36
C ARG A 501 -2.36 -2.52 30.82
N GLN A 502 -2.76 -1.81 29.78
CA GLN A 502 -4.09 -1.82 29.20
C GLN A 502 -3.99 -1.93 27.69
N ALA A 503 -4.54 -3.00 27.12
CA ALA A 503 -4.62 -3.18 25.68
C ALA A 503 -5.63 -2.18 25.07
N VAL A 504 -5.23 -1.58 23.95
CA VAL A 504 -5.97 -0.55 23.23
C VAL A 504 -5.92 -0.83 21.74
N LEU A 505 -7.09 -0.95 21.11
CA LEU A 505 -7.18 -0.99 19.64
C LEU A 505 -7.21 0.44 19.12
N VAL A 506 -6.19 0.83 18.37
CA VAL A 506 -6.08 2.17 17.79
C VAL A 506 -6.68 2.19 16.39
N PHE A 507 -7.56 3.14 16.19
CA PHE A 507 -8.16 3.50 14.92
C PHE A 507 -7.64 4.89 14.52
N THR A 508 -7.31 5.08 13.24
CA THR A 508 -6.81 6.37 12.72
C THR A 508 -7.59 6.80 11.48
N GLU A 509 -7.96 8.08 11.43
CA GLU A 509 -8.63 8.69 10.28
C GLU A 509 -8.23 10.17 10.16
N ASN A 510 -7.76 10.59 8.98
CA ASN A 510 -7.44 12.00 8.64
C ASN A 510 -6.69 12.76 9.76
N ASP A 511 -5.56 12.19 10.21
CA ASP A 511 -4.68 12.68 11.30
C ASP A 511 -5.25 12.63 12.73
N ARG A 512 -6.43 12.04 12.94
CA ARG A 512 -7.02 11.83 14.27
C ARG A 512 -6.95 10.35 14.67
N ALA A 513 -6.60 10.08 15.92
CA ALA A 513 -6.50 8.74 16.48
C ALA A 513 -7.49 8.56 17.63
N MET A 514 -8.08 7.37 17.76
CA MET A 514 -8.94 6.97 18.87
C MET A 514 -8.55 5.56 19.32
N GLY A 515 -8.58 5.31 20.63
CA GLY A 515 -8.29 4.00 21.20
C GLY A 515 -9.53 3.33 21.80
N LEU A 516 -9.88 2.12 21.37
CA LEU A 516 -10.88 1.29 22.06
C LEU A 516 -10.20 0.48 23.16
N LEU A 517 -10.64 0.67 24.41
CA LEU A 517 -10.15 -0.10 25.55
C LEU A 517 -10.69 -1.53 25.48
N VAL A 518 -9.78 -2.50 25.52
CA VAL A 518 -10.12 -3.93 25.51
C VAL A 518 -9.44 -4.63 26.68
N ASP A 519 -10.12 -5.59 27.30
CA ASP A 519 -9.62 -6.28 28.49
C ASP A 519 -8.45 -7.21 28.13
N GLU A 520 -8.56 -7.90 26.99
CA GLU A 520 -7.59 -8.90 26.55
C GLU A 520 -7.73 -9.15 25.04
N ILE A 521 -6.61 -9.33 24.33
CA ILE A 521 -6.61 -9.84 22.96
C ILE A 521 -6.54 -11.37 23.01
N LEU A 522 -7.46 -12.02 22.30
CA LEU A 522 -7.56 -13.47 22.31
C LEU A 522 -6.74 -14.11 21.18
N ASP A 523 -6.99 -13.72 19.93
CA ASP A 523 -6.33 -14.31 18.76
C ASP A 523 -6.60 -13.49 17.48
N VAL A 524 -5.89 -13.78 16.39
CA VAL A 524 -6.22 -13.33 15.04
C VAL A 524 -6.50 -14.55 14.17
N ILE A 525 -7.69 -14.59 13.57
CA ILE A 525 -8.15 -15.78 12.83
C ILE A 525 -8.76 -15.41 11.49
N GLU A 526 -8.74 -16.34 10.54
CA GLU A 526 -9.32 -16.17 9.22
C GLU A 526 -10.56 -17.03 9.05
N GLU A 527 -11.73 -16.40 9.07
CA GLU A 527 -12.99 -17.10 8.93
C GLU A 527 -13.96 -16.31 8.05
N ARG A 528 -15.01 -16.99 7.58
CA ARG A 528 -16.11 -16.32 6.90
C ARG A 528 -16.97 -15.67 7.96
N LEU A 529 -17.07 -14.35 7.91
CA LEU A 529 -17.89 -13.61 8.83
C LEU A 529 -19.35 -13.67 8.36
N ASP A 530 -20.05 -14.76 8.71
CA ASP A 530 -21.50 -14.85 8.55
C ASP A 530 -22.17 -14.19 9.77
N ILE A 531 -22.46 -12.90 9.65
CA ILE A 531 -23.06 -12.12 10.72
C ILE A 531 -24.55 -12.43 10.76
N GLN A 532 -24.98 -13.14 11.79
CA GLN A 532 -26.39 -13.22 12.10
C GLN A 532 -26.85 -11.89 12.71
N PRO A 533 -27.88 -11.24 12.14
CA PRO A 533 -28.43 -10.02 12.73
C PRO A 533 -28.91 -10.32 14.14
N GLY A 534 -28.17 -9.79 15.12
CA GLY A 534 -28.45 -9.98 16.54
C GLY A 534 -29.45 -8.95 17.05
N SER A 535 -30.15 -9.30 18.14
CA SER A 535 -31.14 -8.44 18.80
C SER A 535 -30.52 -7.13 19.30
N GLY A 536 -30.59 -6.07 18.49
CA GLY A 536 -30.79 -4.69 18.93
C GLY A 536 -29.80 -4.05 19.92
N HIS A 537 -28.65 -4.65 20.24
CA HIS A 537 -27.71 -4.05 21.19
C HIS A 537 -26.91 -2.90 20.54
N PRO A 538 -26.83 -1.70 21.14
CA PRO A 538 -26.00 -0.61 20.64
C PRO A 538 -24.51 -0.96 20.72
N GLY A 539 -23.73 -0.73 19.66
CA GLY A 539 -22.27 -0.98 19.62
C GLY A 539 -21.79 -2.27 18.94
N TYR A 540 -22.72 -3.06 18.39
CA TYR A 540 -22.42 -4.32 17.71
C TYR A 540 -23.18 -4.42 16.38
N ILE A 541 -22.50 -4.92 15.34
CA ILE A 541 -23.09 -5.18 14.01
C ILE A 541 -24.00 -6.41 14.08
N GLY A 542 -23.62 -7.41 14.88
CA GLY A 542 -24.38 -8.65 15.07
C GLY A 542 -23.56 -9.70 15.80
N SER A 543 -24.00 -10.96 15.73
CA SER A 543 -23.26 -12.10 16.27
C SER A 543 -22.86 -13.03 15.14
N ALA A 544 -21.60 -13.46 15.13
CA ALA A 544 -21.11 -14.45 14.20
C ALA A 544 -20.63 -15.68 14.99
N VAL A 545 -20.75 -16.86 14.38
CA VAL A 545 -20.08 -18.05 14.91
C VAL A 545 -18.66 -18.02 14.38
N VAL A 546 -17.71 -17.87 15.30
CA VAL A 546 -16.30 -17.70 14.97
C VAL A 546 -15.49 -18.67 15.84
N ALA A 547 -14.68 -19.51 15.22
CA ALA A 547 -13.98 -20.64 15.84
C ALA A 547 -14.92 -21.56 16.66
N GLY A 548 -16.15 -21.77 16.16
CA GLY A 548 -17.17 -22.58 16.84
C GLY A 548 -17.76 -21.94 18.10
N ARG A 549 -17.50 -20.66 18.36
CA ARG A 549 -18.03 -19.90 19.51
C ARG A 549 -18.85 -18.71 19.03
N VAL A 550 -19.93 -18.40 19.77
CA VAL A 550 -20.72 -17.19 19.53
C VAL A 550 -19.85 -15.98 19.88
N THR A 551 -19.61 -15.14 18.88
CA THR A 551 -18.71 -13.98 18.95
C THR A 551 -19.45 -12.75 18.47
N GLN A 552 -19.39 -11.67 19.25
CA GLN A 552 -20.06 -10.41 18.89
C GLN A 552 -19.16 -9.59 17.96
N VAL A 553 -19.69 -9.16 16.82
CA VAL A 553 -18.95 -8.31 15.88
C VAL A 553 -19.16 -6.86 16.25
N ILE A 554 -18.06 -6.14 16.50
CA ILE A 554 -18.09 -4.73 16.93
C ILE A 554 -18.48 -3.81 15.78
N ASP A 555 -19.36 -2.85 16.04
CA ASP A 555 -19.63 -1.73 15.15
C ASP A 555 -18.65 -0.59 15.45
N THR A 556 -17.57 -0.52 14.69
CA THR A 556 -16.52 0.50 14.89
C THR A 556 -17.06 1.92 14.72
N ALA A 557 -18.07 2.13 13.86
CA ALA A 557 -18.69 3.44 13.66
C ALA A 557 -19.44 3.91 14.91
N HIS A 558 -20.13 2.99 15.61
CA HIS A 558 -20.78 3.30 16.89
C HIS A 558 -19.79 3.70 18.00
N TRP A 559 -18.62 3.08 18.06
CA TRP A 559 -17.64 3.41 19.09
C TRP A 559 -16.87 4.69 18.77
N LEU A 560 -16.64 4.97 17.48
CA LEU A 560 -16.10 6.25 17.00
C LEU A 560 -17.01 7.42 17.38
N SER A 561 -18.34 7.25 17.31
CA SER A 561 -19.29 8.32 17.66
C SER A 561 -19.38 8.64 19.16
N ARG A 562 -18.75 7.85 20.05
CA ARG A 562 -18.73 8.08 21.50
C ARG A 562 -17.48 8.84 22.01
N ALA A 563 -16.49 9.09 21.17
CA ALA A 563 -15.23 9.72 21.55
C ALA A 563 -15.29 11.26 21.69
N GLY A 564 -16.45 11.90 21.43
CA GLY A 564 -16.67 13.33 21.63
C GLY A 564 -18.07 13.77 21.16
N ASP A 565 -18.68 14.68 21.92
CA ASP A 565 -20.06 15.18 21.74
C ASP A 565 -20.29 15.80 20.34
N ASP A 566 -21.47 15.55 19.77
CA ASP A 566 -22.00 15.96 18.45
C ASP A 566 -21.67 15.09 17.21
N TRP A 567 -21.16 13.88 17.37
CA TRP A 567 -20.92 12.96 16.24
C TRP A 567 -22.13 12.05 15.90
N PHE A 568 -23.35 12.59 15.77
CA PHE A 568 -24.60 11.87 15.37
C PHE A 568 -25.35 11.10 16.50
N ARG A 569 -26.53 11.61 16.90
CA ARG A 569 -27.49 10.91 17.79
C ARG A 569 -28.52 10.10 16.99
N GLN A 570 -28.91 8.97 17.59
CA GLN A 570 -29.67 7.80 17.11
C GLN A 570 -31.19 8.00 16.90
N ALA A 571 -31.82 7.09 16.11
CA ALA A 571 -32.81 6.10 16.60
C ALA A 571 -33.05 4.91 15.62
N ARG A 572 -33.25 3.69 16.15
CA ARG A 572 -33.69 2.45 15.43
C ARG A 572 -35.22 2.38 15.35
N PRO A 573 -35.82 1.67 14.36
CA PRO A 573 -36.42 0.37 14.68
C PRO A 573 -36.43 -0.73 13.57
N THR A 574 -36.34 -1.97 14.07
CA THR A 574 -36.89 -3.31 13.67
C THR A 574 -37.12 -3.73 12.21
N ALA A 575 -36.66 -4.96 11.93
CA ALA A 575 -36.65 -5.70 10.66
C ALA A 575 -37.97 -6.38 10.28
N THR A 576 -38.20 -6.59 8.97
CA THR A 576 -38.82 -7.79 8.39
C THR A 576 -38.55 -8.00 6.87
N GLY A 577 -38.12 -9.22 6.49
CA GLY A 577 -39.00 -10.14 5.75
C GLY A 577 -39.08 -10.21 4.21
N ALA A 578 -38.36 -9.44 3.38
CA ALA A 578 -38.58 -9.51 1.92
C ALA A 578 -37.36 -9.29 1.02
N ALA A 579 -37.55 -9.58 -0.28
CA ALA A 579 -36.51 -9.60 -1.32
C ALA A 579 -35.69 -8.30 -1.32
N ARG A 580 -34.37 -8.47 -1.22
CA ARG A 580 -33.43 -7.39 -0.91
C ARG A 580 -33.17 -6.55 -2.16
N PRO A 581 -33.41 -5.22 -2.14
CA PRO A 581 -33.08 -4.36 -3.28
C PRO A 581 -31.57 -4.33 -3.51
N ARG A 582 -31.15 -4.36 -4.78
CA ARG A 582 -29.76 -4.40 -5.22
C ARG A 582 -29.22 -2.99 -5.41
N LEU A 583 -28.18 -2.63 -4.67
CA LEU A 583 -27.55 -1.31 -4.69
C LEU A 583 -26.15 -1.37 -5.30
N LEU A 584 -25.79 -0.34 -6.07
CA LEU A 584 -24.42 -0.12 -6.50
C LEU A 584 -23.80 1.04 -5.71
N LEU A 585 -22.70 0.78 -5.01
CA LEU A 585 -21.88 1.81 -4.36
C LEU A 585 -20.65 2.12 -5.23
N VAL A 586 -20.50 3.39 -5.63
CA VAL A 586 -19.34 3.91 -6.36
C VAL A 586 -18.56 4.83 -5.43
N GLU A 587 -17.44 4.35 -4.94
CA GLU A 587 -16.60 5.06 -3.96
C GLU A 587 -15.15 4.64 -4.16
N ASP A 588 -14.23 5.58 -4.32
CA ASP A 588 -12.81 5.31 -4.55
C ASP A 588 -12.07 4.88 -3.28
N SER A 589 -12.49 5.37 -2.11
CA SER A 589 -11.95 4.97 -0.82
C SER A 589 -12.32 3.54 -0.46
N ALA A 590 -11.32 2.65 -0.49
CA ALA A 590 -11.48 1.28 -0.01
C ALA A 590 -12.00 1.26 1.44
N PHE A 591 -11.57 2.19 2.29
CA PHE A 591 -12.04 2.30 3.67
C PHE A 591 -13.55 2.60 3.74
N PHE A 592 -14.03 3.59 2.98
CA PHE A 592 -15.44 3.97 2.99
C PHE A 592 -16.34 2.90 2.37
N ARG A 593 -15.86 2.18 1.33
CA ARG A 593 -16.53 0.96 0.84
C ARG A 593 -16.69 -0.09 1.95
N HIS A 594 -15.64 -0.36 2.72
CA HIS A 594 -15.70 -1.32 3.83
C HIS A 594 -16.58 -0.85 4.99
N LEU A 595 -16.85 0.45 5.12
CA LEU A 595 -17.75 1.02 6.13
C LEU A 595 -19.22 0.95 5.69
N VAL A 596 -19.51 1.36 4.46
CA VAL A 596 -20.89 1.54 3.97
C VAL A 596 -21.52 0.24 3.49
N VAL A 597 -20.75 -0.66 2.87
CA VAL A 597 -21.28 -1.94 2.35
C VAL A 597 -21.91 -2.79 3.46
N PRO A 598 -21.25 -3.05 4.61
CA PRO A 598 -21.88 -3.80 5.70
C PRO A 598 -23.06 -3.05 6.32
N ALA A 599 -22.99 -1.72 6.40
CA ALA A 599 -24.03 -0.89 7.00
C ALA A 599 -25.34 -0.90 6.20
N LEU A 600 -25.25 -0.90 4.87
CA LEU A 600 -26.39 -1.05 3.95
C LEU A 600 -26.87 -2.51 3.86
N ALA A 601 -25.95 -3.49 3.89
CA ALA A 601 -26.32 -4.90 3.95
C ALA A 601 -27.12 -5.25 5.22
N ALA A 602 -26.79 -4.62 6.35
CA ALA A 602 -27.52 -4.75 7.61
C ALA A 602 -28.94 -4.16 7.56
N GLU A 603 -29.19 -3.19 6.67
CA GLU A 603 -30.53 -2.61 6.41
C GLU A 603 -31.33 -3.43 5.39
N GLY A 604 -30.80 -4.57 4.94
CA GLY A 604 -31.51 -5.49 4.04
C GLY A 604 -31.29 -5.24 2.56
N TYR A 605 -30.27 -4.48 2.16
CA TYR A 605 -29.88 -4.29 0.76
C TYR A 605 -28.83 -5.32 0.30
N GLU A 606 -28.84 -5.69 -0.98
CA GLU A 606 -27.75 -6.44 -1.62
C GLU A 606 -26.80 -5.45 -2.31
N VAL A 607 -25.60 -5.24 -1.77
CA VAL A 607 -24.73 -4.14 -2.22
C VAL A 607 -23.54 -4.67 -3.02
N ALA A 608 -23.42 -4.23 -4.28
CA ALA A 608 -22.20 -4.33 -5.07
C ALA A 608 -21.42 -3.02 -4.94
N ALA A 609 -20.10 -3.10 -4.76
CA ALA A 609 -19.26 -1.90 -4.63
C ALA A 609 -18.13 -1.90 -5.66
N VAL A 610 -17.90 -0.75 -6.27
CA VAL A 610 -16.84 -0.51 -7.25
C VAL A 610 -16.02 0.70 -6.85
N ASP A 611 -14.76 0.72 -7.26
CA ASP A 611 -13.79 1.74 -6.90
C ASP A 611 -13.72 2.92 -7.86
N THR A 612 -14.39 2.82 -9.01
CA THR A 612 -14.35 3.84 -10.05
C THR A 612 -15.69 3.97 -10.77
N PRO A 613 -16.07 5.19 -11.21
CA PRO A 613 -17.21 5.41 -12.11
C PRO A 613 -17.13 4.61 -13.41
N VAL A 614 -15.92 4.35 -13.90
CA VAL A 614 -15.70 3.57 -15.12
C VAL A 614 -16.11 2.12 -14.92
N ALA A 615 -15.75 1.51 -13.78
CA ALA A 615 -16.20 0.17 -13.44
C ALA A 615 -17.73 0.10 -13.32
N ALA A 616 -18.37 1.14 -12.76
CA ALA A 616 -19.83 1.24 -12.70
C ALA A 616 -20.45 1.30 -14.11
N LEU A 617 -19.92 2.11 -15.03
CA LEU A 617 -20.44 2.19 -16.39
C LEU A 617 -20.25 0.90 -17.19
N ARG A 618 -19.17 0.13 -16.95
CA ARG A 618 -18.99 -1.20 -17.54
C ARG A 618 -20.06 -2.18 -17.08
N LEU A 619 -20.40 -2.20 -15.79
CA LEU A 619 -21.48 -3.04 -15.26
C LEU A 619 -22.84 -2.71 -15.92
N ARG A 620 -23.08 -1.43 -16.25
CA ARG A 620 -24.25 -1.01 -17.03
C ARG A 620 -24.23 -1.55 -18.46
N GLU A 621 -23.07 -1.54 -19.12
CA GLU A 621 -22.89 -2.07 -20.48
C GLU A 621 -23.02 -3.60 -20.52
N ASP A 622 -22.58 -4.28 -19.46
CA ASP A 622 -22.71 -5.72 -19.27
C ASP A 622 -24.14 -6.16 -18.89
N GLY A 623 -25.08 -5.21 -18.76
CA GLY A 623 -26.50 -5.46 -18.51
C GLY A 623 -26.83 -5.84 -17.07
N VAL A 624 -25.97 -5.51 -16.11
CA VAL A 624 -26.26 -5.74 -14.68
C VAL A 624 -27.30 -4.73 -14.20
N GLU A 625 -28.37 -5.19 -13.57
CA GLU A 625 -29.43 -4.33 -13.05
C GLU A 625 -29.21 -4.01 -11.56
N PHE A 626 -29.47 -2.75 -11.20
CA PHE A 626 -29.48 -2.26 -9.82
C PHE A 626 -30.72 -1.38 -9.61
N ASP A 627 -31.27 -1.44 -8.40
CA ASP A 627 -32.47 -0.69 -7.99
C ASP A 627 -32.13 0.75 -7.59
N ALA A 628 -30.91 1.01 -7.10
CA ALA A 628 -30.38 2.36 -6.88
C ALA A 628 -28.84 2.38 -6.91
N VAL A 629 -28.29 3.56 -7.20
CA VAL A 629 -26.85 3.83 -7.22
C VAL A 629 -26.51 4.89 -6.18
N VAL A 630 -25.51 4.63 -5.36
CA VAL A 630 -24.94 5.58 -4.40
C VAL A 630 -23.53 5.91 -4.89
N SER A 631 -23.22 7.18 -5.07
CA SER A 631 -21.93 7.62 -5.60
C SER A 631 -21.33 8.71 -4.73
N ASP A 632 -20.05 8.58 -4.41
CA ASP A 632 -19.29 9.73 -3.93
C ASP A 632 -19.23 10.83 -5.00
N ILE A 633 -19.07 12.07 -4.57
CA ILE A 633 -18.92 13.21 -5.48
C ILE A 633 -17.45 13.47 -5.78
N GLU A 634 -16.59 13.34 -4.79
CA GLU A 634 -15.18 13.68 -4.88
C GLU A 634 -14.34 12.45 -5.24
N MET A 635 -14.53 11.95 -6.46
CA MET A 635 -13.77 10.80 -6.96
C MET A 635 -12.67 11.23 -7.95
N PRO A 636 -11.50 10.56 -7.96
CA PRO A 636 -10.44 10.80 -8.92
C PRO A 636 -10.89 10.44 -10.34
N GLU A 637 -10.29 11.12 -11.33
CA GLU A 637 -10.51 10.94 -12.77
C GLU A 637 -11.86 11.45 -13.31
N MET A 638 -12.98 10.98 -12.74
CA MET A 638 -14.34 11.39 -13.08
C MET A 638 -15.09 11.72 -11.79
N ASP A 639 -15.45 12.99 -11.61
CA ASP A 639 -16.23 13.40 -10.44
C ASP A 639 -17.67 12.85 -10.50
N GLY A 640 -18.34 12.78 -9.35
CA GLY A 640 -19.70 12.24 -9.26
C GLY A 640 -20.70 13.00 -10.12
N LEU A 641 -20.48 14.29 -10.40
CA LEU A 641 -21.34 15.10 -11.28
C LEU A 641 -21.20 14.67 -12.75
N ALA A 642 -19.98 14.43 -13.22
CA ALA A 642 -19.72 13.92 -14.56
C ALA A 642 -20.25 12.49 -14.71
N PHE A 643 -20.10 11.67 -13.67
CA PHE A 643 -20.68 10.32 -13.62
C PHE A 643 -22.21 10.36 -13.69
N ALA A 644 -22.87 11.24 -12.93
CA ALA A 644 -24.32 11.41 -12.97
C ALA A 644 -24.83 11.77 -14.37
N ARG A 645 -24.17 12.73 -15.04
CA ARG A 645 -24.53 13.09 -16.43
C ARG A 645 -24.33 11.93 -17.40
N ALA A 646 -23.26 11.15 -17.23
CA ALA A 646 -22.99 9.97 -18.06
C ALA A 646 -24.01 8.84 -17.83
N LEU A 647 -24.52 8.71 -16.60
CA LEU A 647 -25.62 7.80 -16.28
C LEU A 647 -26.93 8.23 -16.94
N ARG A 648 -27.27 9.53 -16.87
CA ARG A 648 -28.52 10.08 -17.45
C ARG A 648 -28.50 10.22 -18.97
N ALA A 649 -27.33 10.25 -19.60
CA ALA A 649 -27.22 10.38 -21.07
C ALA A 649 -27.77 9.19 -21.87
N GLY A 650 -28.04 8.04 -21.23
CA GLY A 650 -28.70 6.87 -21.84
C GLY A 650 -28.30 5.54 -21.21
N GLY A 651 -29.02 4.46 -21.56
CA GLY A 651 -28.78 3.10 -21.07
C GLY A 651 -29.73 2.65 -19.96
N ALA A 652 -29.56 1.40 -19.48
CA ALA A 652 -30.49 0.75 -18.55
C ALA A 652 -30.66 1.47 -17.20
N TRP A 653 -29.67 2.29 -16.80
CA TRP A 653 -29.69 3.01 -15.51
C TRP A 653 -30.10 4.49 -15.63
N ALA A 654 -30.57 4.93 -16.80
CA ALA A 654 -30.92 6.33 -17.03
C ALA A 654 -32.02 6.87 -16.10
N GLU A 655 -32.89 5.98 -15.59
CA GLU A 655 -33.99 6.30 -14.67
C GLU A 655 -33.75 5.77 -13.24
N VAL A 656 -32.64 5.08 -12.99
CA VAL A 656 -32.34 4.50 -11.67
C VAL A 656 -32.05 5.63 -10.67
N PRO A 657 -32.57 5.58 -9.43
CA PRO A 657 -32.25 6.55 -8.40
C PRO A 657 -30.74 6.64 -8.16
N LEU A 658 -30.20 7.86 -8.17
CA LEU A 658 -28.78 8.13 -7.98
C LEU A 658 -28.60 9.08 -6.80
N ILE A 659 -27.99 8.60 -5.71
CA ILE A 659 -27.79 9.37 -4.48
C ILE A 659 -26.32 9.79 -4.39
N ALA A 660 -26.12 11.08 -4.14
CA ALA A 660 -24.79 11.65 -3.93
C ALA A 660 -24.36 11.50 -2.47
N LEU A 661 -23.11 11.10 -2.26
CA LEU A 661 -22.40 11.25 -0.99
C LEU A 661 -21.42 12.41 -1.11
N SER A 662 -21.43 13.31 -0.14
CA SER A 662 -20.58 14.50 -0.17
C SER A 662 -19.94 14.82 1.16
N SER A 663 -18.65 15.16 1.13
CA SER A 663 -17.90 15.67 2.27
C SER A 663 -18.35 17.07 2.71
N ARG A 664 -19.07 17.83 1.85
CA ARG A 664 -19.57 19.19 2.10
C ARG A 664 -21.01 19.36 1.60
N ALA A 665 -21.91 19.79 2.48
CA ALA A 665 -23.33 19.98 2.16
C ALA A 665 -23.71 21.47 2.13
N GLU A 666 -23.06 22.26 1.27
CA GLU A 666 -23.53 23.64 1.02
C GLU A 666 -24.76 23.63 0.09
N PRO A 667 -25.75 24.52 0.28
CA PRO A 667 -26.97 24.55 -0.55
C PRO A 667 -26.73 24.67 -2.06
N MET A 668 -25.60 25.27 -2.44
CA MET A 668 -25.18 25.46 -3.83
C MET A 668 -24.71 24.14 -4.48
N ASP A 669 -24.09 23.24 -3.70
CA ASP A 669 -23.60 21.95 -4.20
C ASP A 669 -24.73 20.94 -4.39
N VAL A 670 -25.75 21.00 -3.52
CA VAL A 670 -26.99 20.22 -3.67
C VAL A 670 -27.71 20.61 -4.98
N THR A 671 -27.77 21.92 -5.28
CA THR A 671 -28.41 22.43 -6.50
C THR A 671 -27.66 21.95 -7.76
N ARG A 672 -26.33 22.04 -7.77
CA ARG A 672 -25.47 21.54 -8.87
C ARG A 672 -25.56 20.02 -9.04
N GLY A 673 -25.69 19.27 -7.93
CA GLY A 673 -25.92 17.83 -7.94
C GLY A 673 -27.22 17.44 -8.62
N ARG A 674 -28.33 18.12 -8.28
CA ARG A 674 -29.64 17.87 -8.91
C ARG A 674 -29.65 18.20 -10.40
N GLU A 675 -29.00 19.29 -10.81
CA GLU A 675 -28.84 19.62 -12.24
C GLU A 675 -28.01 18.58 -13.01
N ALA A 676 -27.08 17.91 -12.34
CA ALA A 676 -26.27 16.84 -12.93
C ALA A 676 -27.01 15.49 -13.02
N GLY A 677 -28.15 15.34 -12.35
CA GLY A 677 -28.99 14.14 -12.41
C GLY A 677 -29.00 13.28 -11.14
N PHE A 678 -28.47 13.77 -10.02
CA PHE A 678 -28.66 13.14 -8.72
C PHE A 678 -30.11 13.29 -8.23
N THR A 679 -30.69 12.18 -7.79
CA THR A 679 -32.02 12.09 -7.20
C THR A 679 -32.06 12.72 -5.82
N ASP A 680 -31.01 12.48 -5.02
CA ASP A 680 -30.87 13.07 -3.70
C ASP A 680 -29.40 13.25 -3.30
N TYR A 681 -29.17 14.00 -2.22
CA TYR A 681 -27.85 14.43 -1.78
C TYR A 681 -27.69 14.26 -0.29
N VAL A 682 -26.72 13.44 0.11
CA VAL A 682 -26.52 13.03 1.49
C VAL A 682 -25.10 13.34 1.94
N ALA A 683 -24.94 13.83 3.17
CA ALA A 683 -23.62 14.05 3.74
C ALA A 683 -22.89 12.70 3.91
N LYS A 684 -21.62 12.67 3.52
CA LYS A 684 -20.73 11.53 3.76
C LYS A 684 -20.72 11.28 5.27
N TYR A 685 -20.87 10.03 5.68
CA TYR A 685 -21.01 9.56 7.08
C TYR A 685 -22.40 9.74 7.74
N ASP A 686 -23.39 10.38 7.10
CA ASP A 686 -24.78 10.42 7.61
C ASP A 686 -25.57 9.18 7.15
N ARG A 687 -25.42 8.11 7.92
CA ARG A 687 -26.07 6.82 7.65
C ARG A 687 -27.59 6.92 7.64
N GLU A 688 -28.18 7.68 8.55
CA GLU A 688 -29.63 7.76 8.69
C GLU A 688 -30.24 8.49 7.49
N ALA A 689 -29.64 9.61 7.08
CA ALA A 689 -30.03 10.31 5.87
C ALA A 689 -29.85 9.46 4.61
N LEU A 690 -28.77 8.67 4.50
CA LEU A 690 -28.55 7.78 3.35
C LEU A 690 -29.61 6.69 3.26
N VAL A 691 -29.88 6.01 4.38
CA VAL A 691 -30.88 4.94 4.43
C VAL A 691 -32.28 5.49 4.19
N GLN A 692 -32.60 6.66 4.74
CA GLN A 692 -33.87 7.33 4.53
C GLN A 692 -34.05 7.73 3.07
N SER A 693 -33.02 8.36 2.47
CA SER A 693 -33.01 8.72 1.05
C SER A 693 -33.20 7.51 0.14
N LEU A 694 -32.53 6.39 0.43
CA LEU A 694 -32.71 5.13 -0.28
C LEU A 694 -34.14 4.59 -0.14
N ARG A 695 -34.74 4.63 1.05
CA ARG A 695 -36.13 4.20 1.28
C ARG A 695 -37.14 5.07 0.53
N ASP A 696 -36.91 6.38 0.52
CA ASP A 696 -37.78 7.34 -0.17
C ASP A 696 -37.67 7.19 -1.70
N CYS A 697 -36.47 6.93 -2.21
CA CYS A 697 -36.22 6.73 -3.64
C CYS A 697 -36.73 5.39 -4.17
N LEU A 698 -36.64 4.32 -3.38
CA LEU A 698 -37.04 2.97 -3.79
C LEU A 698 -38.54 2.69 -3.60
N GLY A 699 -39.27 3.61 -2.98
CA GLY A 699 -40.71 3.49 -2.71
C GLY A 699 -41.02 2.43 -1.65
N ALA A 700 -41.36 2.84 -0.44
CA ALA A 700 -41.82 1.90 0.59
C ALA A 700 -43.13 1.19 0.15
N PRO A 701 -43.39 -0.07 0.59
CA PRO A 701 -42.79 -0.67 1.78
C PRO A 701 -42.35 -2.14 1.65
N LEU A 702 -41.27 -2.51 2.36
CA LEU A 702 -41.23 -3.82 3.01
C LEU A 702 -41.64 -3.63 4.47
N ALA A 703 -42.93 -3.35 4.63
CA ALA A 703 -43.68 -3.58 5.85
C ALA A 703 -44.32 -4.97 5.69
N ALA A 704 -43.79 -5.95 6.42
CA ALA A 704 -44.50 -7.11 6.93
C ALA A 704 -43.64 -7.78 7.99
#